data_AF-K4LDN2-F1
#
_entry.id   AF-K4LDN2-F1
#
_cell.length_a   1.000
_cell.length_b   1.000
_cell.length_c   1.000
_cell.angle_alpha   90.00
_cell.angle_beta   90.00
_cell.angle_gamma   90.00
#
_symmetry.space_group_name_H-M   'P 1'
#
loop_
_entity.id
_entity.type
_entity.pdbx_description
1 polymer ?
#
loop_
_entity_poly.entity_id
_entity_poly.type
_entity_poly.pdbx_seq_one_letter_code
_entity_poly.pdbx_strand_id
1 'polypeptide(L)'
;MSLPEEARKRAEELRREIRKHDYHYYVLDNPLITDQEYDSLMRELVELERRYPELVTPDSPTQRVGGAPLKQFRSVRHSTPLLSLGNAFDAGELRDFDRRVRQLVGEAVDYVVEPKIDGLTVVLTYENGNFVLGATRGDGLTGEDITENLRTVRLLPLRLLGAPRRLVVRGEAFMPKKAFARLNEERDNRGEPPFANPRNAAAGSLRQLDPKVTAGRTLGFYAYQIIECEGREFTTQWEALSFLKEVGFSVQEQNKRCRDIEEVIAYCNSWIEKRHVLNYEIDGMVVKVNSLRLQKVLGNTAKSPRWAIAFKFPAEQAVTQVKDIIVRVGRTGVLTPTAVLRPVVVAGVVVSRATLHNEDMIREKDVRIGDHVVIQRAGDVIPEVVRVLPERRTGVERVFRMPDRCPVCGGRVLRPEGEVAARCTGIACPAQLKELVLHFVSREGMDVEGIGPALVAQLVDKGLIRDPADLYFLRKEDLVNLERMGDKSADNLLRALEKSKKRGLAPLLFALGIRYVGTRAAEILAERFGSLDALAAAGEEELTAIPEIGPKIAASVATFFKQEQTGRVIAKLKEAGVLMERQELPETNDLPLTGKTFVITGTLPSLTRKEAEDLIKKYGGRISSSVSKRTDYLVAGKEPGQKYDKARELGIPIIDEAALLRMLPAD
;
A
#
# COMPACT_ATOMS: atom_id res chain seq x y z
N MET A 1 42.26 30.15 12.27
CA MET A 1 42.72 30.69 10.97
C MET A 1 41.47 31.12 10.24
N SER A 2 41.40 32.36 9.76
CA SER A 2 40.24 32.82 8.99
C SER A 2 40.07 31.96 7.73
N LEU A 3 38.85 31.50 7.48
CA LEU A 3 38.48 30.78 6.26
C LEU A 3 38.99 31.52 5.01
N PRO A 4 39.92 30.95 4.22
CA PRO A 4 40.33 31.56 2.96
C PRO A 4 39.18 31.52 1.94
N GLU A 5 38.85 32.65 1.32
CA GLU A 5 37.79 32.74 0.32
C GLU A 5 38.00 31.77 -0.86
N GLU A 6 39.26 31.48 -1.20
CA GLU A 6 39.65 30.46 -2.19
C GLU A 6 39.25 29.05 -1.77
N ALA A 7 39.40 28.69 -0.50
CA ALA A 7 39.01 27.38 0.02
C ALA A 7 37.48 27.20 -0.01
N ARG A 8 36.73 28.27 0.26
CA ARG A 8 35.27 28.28 0.14
C ARG A 8 34.81 28.09 -1.31
N LYS A 9 35.36 28.85 -2.25
CA LYS A 9 35.05 28.72 -3.68
C LYS A 9 35.38 27.33 -4.20
N ARG A 10 36.55 26.79 -3.85
CA ARG A 10 36.97 25.45 -4.27
C ARG A 10 36.05 24.36 -3.72
N ALA A 11 35.63 24.46 -2.45
CA ALA A 11 34.68 23.52 -1.87
C ALA A 11 33.31 23.55 -2.56
N GLU A 12 32.79 24.74 -2.92
CA GLU A 12 31.54 24.86 -3.69
C GLU A 12 31.66 24.27 -5.11
N GLU A 13 32.79 24.49 -5.79
CA GLU A 13 33.08 23.89 -7.10
C GLU A 13 33.14 22.37 -7.05
N LEU A 14 33.91 21.80 -6.11
CA LEU A 14 34.02 20.36 -5.91
C LEU A 14 32.66 19.72 -5.64
N ARG A 15 31.84 20.34 -4.78
CA ARG A 15 30.46 19.87 -4.52
C ARG A 15 29.61 19.83 -5.78
N ARG A 16 29.71 20.86 -6.63
CA ARG A 16 28.96 20.94 -7.90
C ARG A 16 29.44 19.88 -8.89
N GLU A 17 30.75 19.70 -9.05
CA GLU A 17 31.31 18.68 -9.95
C GLU A 17 30.95 17.27 -9.50
N ILE A 18 31.13 16.94 -8.22
CA ILE A 18 30.77 15.63 -7.66
C ILE A 18 29.28 15.33 -7.90
N ARG A 19 28.38 16.29 -7.66
CA ARG A 19 26.93 16.12 -7.93
C ARG A 19 26.64 15.89 -9.40
N LYS A 20 27.35 16.58 -10.31
CA LYS A 20 27.23 16.37 -11.76
C LYS A 20 27.68 14.96 -12.14
N HIS A 21 28.81 14.50 -11.62
CA HIS A 21 29.31 13.15 -11.87
C HIS A 21 28.41 12.07 -11.28
N ASP A 22 27.86 12.28 -10.08
CA ASP A 22 26.85 11.41 -9.48
C ASP A 22 25.62 11.28 -10.41
N TYR A 23 25.11 12.37 -10.97
CA TYR A 23 24.00 12.32 -11.93
C TYR A 23 24.35 11.48 -13.17
N HIS A 24 25.50 11.74 -13.79
CA HIS A 24 25.93 11.01 -14.99
C HIS A 24 26.16 9.51 -14.72
N TYR A 25 26.75 9.19 -13.57
CA TYR A 25 27.02 7.80 -13.18
C TYR A 25 25.72 7.06 -12.82
N TYR A 26 24.90 7.62 -11.93
CA TYR A 26 23.76 6.90 -11.35
C TYR A 26 22.46 7.05 -12.14
N VAL A 27 22.27 8.15 -12.85
CA VAL A 27 21.05 8.41 -13.66
C VAL A 27 21.26 7.98 -15.10
N LEU A 28 22.31 8.50 -15.73
CA LEU A 28 22.52 8.33 -17.16
C LEU A 28 23.29 7.05 -17.52
N ASP A 29 23.88 6.36 -16.54
CA ASP A 29 24.76 5.21 -16.76
C ASP A 29 25.92 5.53 -17.72
N ASN A 30 26.33 6.79 -17.75
CA ASN A 30 27.32 7.33 -18.68
C ASN A 30 28.31 8.23 -17.91
N PRO A 31 29.23 7.62 -17.14
CA PRO A 31 30.19 8.35 -16.33
C PRO A 31 31.08 9.24 -17.20
N LEU A 32 31.23 10.51 -16.79
CA LEU A 32 32.09 11.48 -17.49
C LEU A 32 33.58 11.36 -17.11
N ILE A 33 33.87 10.75 -15.96
CA ILE A 33 35.20 10.59 -15.39
C ILE A 33 35.35 9.17 -14.83
N THR A 34 36.58 8.74 -14.65
CA THR A 34 36.90 7.45 -14.02
C THR A 34 36.63 7.45 -12.51
N ASP A 35 36.46 6.26 -11.93
CA ASP A 35 36.27 6.11 -10.48
C ASP A 35 37.46 6.69 -9.68
N GLN A 36 38.69 6.57 -10.21
CA GLN A 36 39.89 7.14 -9.59
C GLN A 36 39.88 8.67 -9.55
N GLU A 37 39.41 9.32 -10.63
CA GLU A 37 39.26 10.77 -10.69
C GLU A 37 38.16 11.23 -9.74
N TYR A 38 37.02 10.52 -9.69
CA TYR A 38 35.94 10.81 -8.74
C TYR A 38 36.42 10.71 -7.29
N ASP A 39 37.15 9.64 -6.95
CA ASP A 39 37.73 9.46 -5.62
C ASP A 39 38.77 10.52 -5.27
N SER A 40 39.45 11.09 -6.26
CA SER A 40 40.36 12.22 -6.07
C SER A 40 39.58 13.49 -5.71
N LEU A 41 38.50 13.80 -6.43
CA LEU A 41 37.63 14.94 -6.13
C LEU A 41 36.99 14.82 -4.74
N MET A 42 36.54 13.62 -4.38
CA MET A 42 35.96 13.36 -3.06
C MET A 42 37.00 13.49 -1.95
N ARG A 43 38.23 12.96 -2.15
CA ARG A 43 39.32 13.11 -1.18
C ARG A 43 39.72 14.57 -0.99
N GLU A 44 39.83 15.34 -2.07
CA GLU A 44 40.12 16.77 -2.00
C GLU A 44 39.07 17.52 -1.18
N LEU A 45 37.78 17.22 -1.39
CA LEU A 45 36.69 17.83 -0.62
C LEU A 45 36.75 17.43 0.87
N VAL A 46 37.02 16.16 1.18
CA VAL A 46 37.17 15.67 2.56
C VAL A 46 38.36 16.35 3.26
N GLU A 47 39.49 16.51 2.58
CA GLU A 47 40.67 17.18 3.12
C GLU A 47 40.42 18.66 3.40
N LEU A 48 39.74 19.36 2.46
CA LEU A 48 39.35 20.76 2.64
C LEU A 48 38.41 20.95 3.83
N GLU A 49 37.39 20.10 3.97
CA GLU A 49 36.44 20.14 5.08
C GLU A 49 37.07 19.74 6.42
N ARG A 50 38.05 18.84 6.41
CA ARG A 50 38.82 18.49 7.61
C ARG A 50 39.74 19.64 8.04
N ARG A 51 40.32 20.36 7.09
CA ARG A 51 41.21 21.50 7.35
C ARG A 51 40.45 22.74 7.81
N TYR A 52 39.23 22.92 7.30
CA TYR A 52 38.33 24.01 7.67
C TYR A 52 36.94 23.44 8.05
N PRO A 53 36.72 23.08 9.33
CA PRO A 53 35.46 22.50 9.78
C PRO A 53 34.23 23.39 9.52
N GLU A 54 34.44 24.69 9.46
CA GLU A 54 33.48 25.73 9.08
C GLU A 54 33.01 25.63 7.61
N LEU A 55 33.72 24.91 6.74
CA LEU A 55 33.26 24.57 5.40
C LEU A 55 32.27 23.42 5.42
N VAL A 56 32.23 22.56 6.44
CA VAL A 56 31.32 21.41 6.47
C VAL A 56 29.88 21.92 6.45
N THR A 57 29.18 21.64 5.34
CA THR A 57 27.76 21.92 5.24
C THR A 57 26.96 20.62 5.35
N PRO A 58 25.76 20.64 5.96
CA PRO A 58 24.88 19.47 6.04
C PRO A 58 24.53 18.83 4.68
N ASP A 59 24.76 19.55 3.57
CA ASP A 59 24.49 19.11 2.21
C ASP A 59 25.73 18.71 1.40
N SER A 60 26.89 18.67 2.04
CA SER A 60 28.11 18.21 1.39
C SER A 60 28.02 16.73 1.02
N PRO A 61 28.52 16.30 -0.16
CA PRO A 61 28.65 14.88 -0.51
C PRO A 61 29.37 14.03 0.54
N THR A 62 30.23 14.63 1.36
CA THR A 62 30.94 13.96 2.47
C THR A 62 30.03 13.57 3.63
N GLN A 63 28.87 14.25 3.79
CA GLN A 63 27.90 14.02 4.86
C GLN A 63 26.90 12.90 4.53
N ARG A 64 27.10 12.16 3.43
CA ARG A 64 26.23 11.07 2.97
C ARG A 64 26.43 9.76 3.74
N VAL A 65 27.27 9.74 4.77
CA VAL A 65 27.42 8.62 5.70
C VAL A 65 26.21 8.63 6.63
N GLY A 66 25.29 7.67 6.46
CA GLY A 66 24.08 7.61 7.26
C GLY A 66 24.37 7.52 8.76
N GLY A 67 23.44 8.01 9.58
CA GLY A 67 23.59 8.10 11.03
C GLY A 67 23.73 6.77 11.77
N ALA A 68 23.73 6.82 13.10
CA ALA A 68 23.76 5.62 13.94
C ALA A 68 22.56 4.69 13.64
N PRO A 69 22.72 3.36 13.77
CA PRO A 69 21.63 2.42 13.56
C PRO A 69 20.39 2.75 14.41
N LEU A 70 19.23 2.75 13.76
CA LEU A 70 17.94 2.97 14.40
C LEU A 70 17.49 1.70 15.13
N LYS A 71 16.85 1.85 16.30
CA LYS A 71 16.22 0.72 17.00
C LYS A 71 14.93 0.25 16.31
N GLN A 72 14.18 1.20 15.75
CA GLN A 72 12.92 0.98 15.03
C GLN A 72 12.58 2.21 14.18
N PHE A 73 11.76 2.04 13.15
CA PHE A 73 11.21 3.15 12.37
C PHE A 73 10.10 3.86 13.14
N ARG A 74 10.02 5.18 13.01
CA ARG A 74 8.93 6.00 13.56
C ARG A 74 7.84 6.17 12.51
N SER A 75 6.60 6.34 12.94
CA SER A 75 5.48 6.64 12.05
C SER A 75 5.38 8.15 11.80
N VAL A 76 5.13 8.53 10.55
CA VAL A 76 5.01 9.93 10.09
C VAL A 76 3.68 10.10 9.38
N ARG A 77 2.85 11.04 9.83
CA ARG A 77 1.60 11.38 9.16
C ARG A 77 1.87 12.34 8.00
N HIS A 78 1.36 12.03 6.82
CA HIS A 78 1.47 12.88 5.63
C HIS A 78 0.52 14.07 5.72
N SER A 79 0.93 15.24 5.23
CA SER A 79 0.08 16.44 5.21
C SER A 79 -1.12 16.29 4.27
N THR A 80 -0.97 15.51 3.20
CA THR A 80 -2.02 15.18 2.24
C THR A 80 -2.08 13.66 2.02
N PRO A 81 -3.27 13.05 1.90
CA PRO A 81 -3.39 11.64 1.55
C PRO A 81 -2.71 11.28 0.23
N LEU A 82 -1.79 10.31 0.27
CA LEU A 82 -1.05 9.80 -0.88
C LEU A 82 -1.83 8.67 -1.54
N LEU A 83 -2.68 9.04 -2.48
CA LEU A 83 -3.53 8.09 -3.21
C LEU A 83 -2.74 7.22 -4.19
N SER A 84 -3.36 6.11 -4.60
CA SER A 84 -2.89 5.27 -5.71
C SER A 84 -3.46 5.78 -7.04
N LEU A 85 -2.92 5.32 -8.17
CA LEU A 85 -3.44 5.68 -9.49
C LEU A 85 -4.51 4.67 -9.94
N GLY A 86 -5.48 5.13 -10.74
CA GLY A 86 -6.28 4.22 -11.56
C GLY A 86 -5.41 3.59 -12.66
N ASN A 87 -5.81 2.44 -13.19
CA ASN A 87 -5.07 1.77 -14.26
C ASN A 87 -5.83 1.89 -15.59
N ALA A 88 -5.09 2.01 -16.68
CA ALA A 88 -5.52 1.77 -18.04
C ALA A 88 -4.61 0.71 -18.67
N PHE A 89 -5.17 -0.25 -19.41
CA PHE A 89 -4.44 -1.35 -20.05
C PHE A 89 -4.43 -1.26 -21.57
N ASP A 90 -5.29 -0.42 -22.15
CA ASP A 90 -5.37 -0.21 -23.59
C ASP A 90 -5.73 1.23 -23.96
N ALA A 91 -5.72 1.51 -25.27
CA ALA A 91 -6.03 2.82 -25.81
C ALA A 91 -7.51 3.21 -25.61
N GLY A 92 -8.43 2.25 -25.55
CA GLY A 92 -9.85 2.50 -25.29
C GLY A 92 -10.07 3.05 -23.89
N GLU A 93 -9.45 2.44 -22.89
CA GLU A 93 -9.52 2.90 -21.50
C GLU A 93 -8.93 4.30 -21.29
N LEU A 94 -7.86 4.65 -22.04
CA LEU A 94 -7.32 6.01 -22.07
C LEU A 94 -8.29 7.02 -22.70
N ARG A 95 -8.97 6.67 -23.79
CA ARG A 95 -10.01 7.52 -24.39
C ARG A 95 -11.21 7.70 -23.47
N ASP A 96 -11.58 6.67 -22.73
CA ASP A 96 -12.65 6.76 -21.73
C ASP A 96 -12.24 7.64 -20.55
N PHE A 97 -10.97 7.60 -20.13
CA PHE A 97 -10.42 8.55 -19.16
C PHE A 97 -10.51 9.99 -19.65
N ASP A 98 -10.05 10.30 -20.86
CA ASP A 98 -10.15 11.64 -21.45
C ASP A 98 -11.61 12.11 -21.56
N ARG A 99 -12.53 11.22 -22.00
CA ARG A 99 -13.97 11.54 -22.07
C ARG A 99 -14.51 11.96 -20.70
N ARG A 100 -14.22 11.20 -19.64
CA ARG A 100 -14.66 11.53 -18.26
C ARG A 100 -14.06 12.85 -17.77
N VAL A 101 -12.78 13.09 -18.07
CA VAL A 101 -12.10 14.34 -17.72
C VAL A 101 -12.80 15.52 -18.40
N ARG A 102 -12.94 15.48 -19.73
CA ARG A 102 -13.58 16.55 -20.53
C ARG A 102 -15.02 16.81 -20.14
N GLN A 103 -15.80 15.77 -19.85
CA GLN A 103 -17.20 15.91 -19.40
C GLN A 103 -17.31 16.67 -18.06
N LEU A 104 -16.34 16.51 -17.16
CA LEU A 104 -16.35 17.18 -15.87
C LEU A 104 -15.84 18.62 -15.94
N VAL A 105 -14.89 18.92 -16.84
CA VAL A 105 -14.28 20.26 -16.93
C VAL A 105 -14.95 21.16 -17.96
N GLY A 106 -15.56 20.60 -19.02
CA GLY A 106 -16.23 21.37 -20.07
C GLY A 106 -15.30 22.18 -20.99
N GLU A 107 -13.98 22.00 -20.91
CA GLU A 107 -12.96 22.71 -21.69
C GLU A 107 -11.91 21.77 -22.28
N ALA A 108 -11.06 22.29 -23.17
CA ALA A 108 -9.95 21.53 -23.75
C ALA A 108 -8.89 21.20 -22.69
N VAL A 109 -8.30 20.01 -22.77
CA VAL A 109 -7.35 19.49 -21.77
C VAL A 109 -6.10 18.96 -22.46
N ASP A 110 -4.94 19.41 -21.98
CA ASP A 110 -3.63 18.87 -22.30
C ASP A 110 -3.08 18.04 -21.12
N TYR A 111 -2.13 17.16 -21.44
CA TYR A 111 -1.61 16.15 -20.53
C TYR A 111 -0.08 16.24 -20.38
N VAL A 112 0.42 15.77 -19.24
CA VAL A 112 1.83 15.44 -19.04
C VAL A 112 1.93 13.94 -18.85
N VAL A 113 2.80 13.30 -19.63
CA VAL A 113 3.06 11.87 -19.58
C VAL A 113 4.47 11.65 -19.02
N GLU A 114 4.56 10.84 -17.97
CA GLU A 114 5.79 10.58 -17.21
C GLU A 114 6.01 9.06 -17.12
N PRO A 115 7.24 8.52 -17.25
CA PRO A 115 7.45 7.09 -17.07
C PRO A 115 7.09 6.63 -15.65
N LYS A 116 6.36 5.53 -15.55
CA LYS A 116 5.93 5.00 -14.25
C LYS A 116 7.03 4.12 -13.66
N ILE A 117 7.86 4.72 -12.82
CA ILE A 117 9.00 4.06 -12.17
C ILE A 117 8.50 2.92 -11.27
N ASP A 118 9.11 1.74 -11.40
CA ASP A 118 8.85 0.62 -10.49
C ASP A 118 9.81 0.69 -9.28
N GLY A 119 9.39 1.44 -8.27
CA GLY A 119 10.19 1.70 -7.07
C GLY A 119 9.36 1.79 -5.79
N LEU A 120 9.88 2.57 -4.85
CA LEU A 120 9.20 2.91 -3.61
C LEU A 120 8.91 4.41 -3.58
N THR A 121 7.63 4.76 -3.49
CA THR A 121 7.21 6.14 -3.25
C THR A 121 7.72 6.65 -1.91
N VAL A 122 8.37 7.81 -1.96
CA VAL A 122 8.83 8.55 -0.78
C VAL A 122 8.36 10.01 -0.85
N VAL A 123 8.13 10.59 0.32
CA VAL A 123 7.79 12.01 0.50
C VAL A 123 8.92 12.67 1.26
N LEU A 124 9.40 13.79 0.72
CA LEU A 124 10.52 14.55 1.24
C LEU A 124 10.03 15.94 1.65
N THR A 125 10.31 16.34 2.88
CA THR A 125 10.04 17.68 3.39
C THR A 125 11.35 18.44 3.50
N TYR A 126 11.32 19.67 3.00
CA TYR A 126 12.40 20.63 3.08
C TYR A 126 11.93 21.89 3.77
N GLU A 127 12.77 22.43 4.65
CA GLU A 127 12.54 23.70 5.33
C GLU A 127 13.73 24.63 5.12
N ASN A 128 13.46 25.84 4.62
CA ASN A 128 14.46 26.82 4.20
C ASN A 128 15.52 26.20 3.29
N GLY A 129 15.06 25.32 2.40
CA GLY A 129 15.89 24.55 1.47
C GLY A 129 16.63 23.35 2.07
N ASN A 130 16.62 23.10 3.38
CA ASN A 130 17.32 21.94 3.97
C ASN A 130 16.42 20.71 4.07
N PHE A 131 16.96 19.53 3.76
CA PHE A 131 16.24 18.26 3.91
C PHE A 131 16.04 17.92 5.39
N VAL A 132 14.78 17.91 5.83
CA VAL A 132 14.43 17.70 7.25
C VAL A 132 13.79 16.35 7.53
N LEU A 133 12.98 15.83 6.61
CA LEU A 133 12.19 14.62 6.84
C LEU A 133 11.95 13.87 5.54
N GLY A 134 12.16 12.56 5.56
CA GLY A 134 11.81 11.66 4.47
C GLY A 134 10.99 10.48 4.97
N ALA A 135 9.82 10.26 4.37
CA ALA A 135 8.90 9.21 4.78
C ALA A 135 8.48 8.30 3.62
N THR A 136 8.26 7.02 3.91
CA THR A 136 7.63 6.10 2.94
C THR A 136 6.16 6.44 2.74
N ARG A 137 5.54 5.95 1.67
CA ARG A 137 4.07 6.10 1.49
C ARG A 137 3.24 5.47 2.61
N GLY A 138 3.66 4.30 3.10
CA GLY A 138 2.89 3.46 4.03
C GLY A 138 1.48 3.17 3.51
N ASP A 139 0.46 3.43 4.33
CA ASP A 139 -0.96 3.23 3.98
C ASP A 139 -1.57 4.39 3.16
N GLY A 140 -0.76 5.43 2.87
CA GLY A 140 -1.17 6.64 2.18
C GLY A 140 -1.52 7.80 3.10
N LEU A 141 -1.78 7.55 4.38
CA LEU A 141 -1.98 8.58 5.42
C LEU A 141 -0.77 8.65 6.36
N THR A 142 -0.20 7.50 6.68
CA THR A 142 0.93 7.35 7.60
C THR A 142 2.02 6.51 6.93
N GLY A 143 3.23 7.06 6.90
CA GLY A 143 4.46 6.44 6.42
C GLY A 143 5.42 6.07 7.56
N GLU A 144 6.54 5.48 7.17
CA GLU A 144 7.69 5.25 8.06
C GLU A 144 8.75 6.33 7.80
N ASP A 145 9.30 6.91 8.87
CA ASP A 145 10.46 7.81 8.83
C ASP A 145 11.70 7.04 8.38
N ILE A 146 12.21 7.38 7.19
CA ILE A 146 13.41 6.81 6.59
C ILE A 146 14.41 7.93 6.24
N THR A 147 14.39 9.03 7.00
CA THR A 147 15.21 10.23 6.75
C THR A 147 16.70 9.89 6.65
N GLU A 148 17.22 9.11 7.60
CA GLU A 148 18.64 8.74 7.63
C GLU A 148 19.04 7.85 6.45
N ASN A 149 18.16 6.95 6.00
CA ASN A 149 18.39 6.13 4.82
C ASN A 149 18.34 6.96 3.53
N LEU A 150 17.42 7.92 3.45
CA LEU A 150 17.32 8.82 2.30
C LEU A 150 18.49 9.80 2.23
N ARG A 151 19.10 10.18 3.36
CA ARG A 151 20.33 10.98 3.38
C ARG A 151 21.49 10.29 2.66
N THR A 152 21.51 8.96 2.57
CA THR A 152 22.56 8.21 1.87
C THR A 152 22.33 8.11 0.36
N VAL A 153 21.15 8.50 -0.14
CA VAL A 153 20.82 8.44 -1.57
C VAL A 153 21.51 9.58 -2.31
N ARG A 154 22.45 9.25 -3.20
CA ARG A 154 23.33 10.25 -3.81
C ARG A 154 22.62 11.28 -4.71
N LEU A 155 21.52 10.87 -5.33
CA LEU A 155 20.74 11.73 -6.23
C LEU A 155 19.71 12.60 -5.48
N LEU A 156 19.59 12.44 -4.17
CA LEU A 156 18.70 13.26 -3.35
C LEU A 156 19.47 14.53 -2.92
N PRO A 157 18.97 15.73 -3.26
CA PRO A 157 19.60 16.97 -2.83
C PRO A 157 19.36 17.17 -1.33
N LEU A 158 20.41 17.22 -0.52
CA LEU A 158 20.27 17.48 0.92
C LEU A 158 19.94 18.96 1.21
N ARG A 159 20.27 19.84 0.26
CA ARG A 159 19.88 21.24 0.24
C ARG A 159 19.47 21.66 -1.16
N LEU A 160 18.38 22.41 -1.23
CA LEU A 160 17.80 22.92 -2.45
C LEU A 160 18.35 24.32 -2.78
N LEU A 161 18.45 24.62 -4.07
CA LEU A 161 18.88 25.92 -4.58
C LEU A 161 17.69 26.89 -4.62
N GLY A 162 17.82 28.07 -4.00
CA GLY A 162 16.80 29.13 -4.07
C GLY A 162 15.40 28.72 -3.59
N ALA A 163 15.31 27.73 -2.69
CA ALA A 163 14.07 27.06 -2.38
C ALA A 163 13.15 27.86 -1.43
N PRO A 164 11.82 27.64 -1.54
CA PRO A 164 10.83 28.23 -0.65
C PRO A 164 11.06 27.86 0.82
N ARG A 165 10.41 28.62 1.71
CA ARG A 165 10.45 28.39 3.16
C ARG A 165 10.09 26.96 3.52
N ARG A 166 9.11 26.38 2.82
CA ARG A 166 8.71 24.99 2.97
C ARG A 166 8.39 24.37 1.62
N LEU A 167 8.94 23.19 1.35
CA LEU A 167 8.65 22.40 0.16
C LEU A 167 8.44 20.93 0.56
N VAL A 168 7.30 20.36 0.16
CA VAL A 168 7.02 18.93 0.31
C VAL A 168 6.94 18.32 -1.08
N VAL A 169 7.85 17.40 -1.38
CA VAL A 169 8.00 16.78 -2.70
C VAL A 169 7.73 15.28 -2.58
N ARG A 170 7.00 14.76 -3.55
CA ARG A 170 6.80 13.33 -3.75
C ARG A 170 7.65 12.85 -4.92
N GLY A 171 8.29 11.71 -4.72
CA GLY A 171 9.09 11.05 -5.75
C GLY A 171 9.13 9.55 -5.57
N GLU A 172 9.85 8.89 -6.47
CA GLU A 172 10.09 7.45 -6.43
C GLU A 172 11.57 7.20 -6.22
N ALA A 173 11.90 6.42 -5.20
CA ALA A 173 13.23 5.87 -5.04
C ALA A 173 13.28 4.50 -5.72
N PHE A 174 14.30 4.27 -6.55
CA PHE A 174 14.42 3.08 -7.38
C PHE A 174 15.84 2.52 -7.36
N MET A 175 16.02 1.30 -7.87
CA MET A 175 17.32 0.68 -8.04
C MET A 175 17.65 0.55 -9.53
N PRO A 176 18.77 1.10 -10.01
CA PRO A 176 19.21 0.90 -11.39
C PRO A 176 19.43 -0.58 -11.73
N LYS A 177 19.24 -0.97 -12.99
CA LYS A 177 19.29 -2.38 -13.44
C LYS A 177 20.65 -3.02 -13.17
N LYS A 178 21.74 -2.31 -13.47
CA LYS A 178 23.12 -2.79 -13.16
C LYS A 178 23.36 -2.95 -11.67
N ALA A 179 22.88 -2.01 -10.85
CA ALA A 179 22.99 -2.08 -9.40
C ALA A 179 22.20 -3.26 -8.82
N PHE A 180 21.02 -3.53 -9.35
CA PHE A 180 20.19 -4.67 -8.99
C PHE A 180 20.87 -6.00 -9.33
N ALA A 181 21.44 -6.13 -10.53
CA ALA A 181 22.17 -7.33 -10.95
C ALA A 181 23.36 -7.60 -10.02
N ARG A 182 24.19 -6.59 -9.76
CA ARG A 182 25.34 -6.69 -8.84
C ARG A 182 24.90 -7.08 -7.42
N LEU A 183 23.84 -6.46 -6.90
CA LEU A 183 23.32 -6.78 -5.56
C LEU A 183 22.85 -8.23 -5.47
N ASN A 184 22.21 -8.76 -6.50
CA ASN A 184 21.78 -10.15 -6.53
C ASN A 184 22.96 -11.13 -6.63
N GLU A 185 23.98 -10.81 -7.43
CA GLU A 185 25.21 -11.60 -7.52
C GLU A 185 25.95 -11.64 -6.16
N GLU A 186 26.08 -10.50 -5.48
CA GLU A 186 26.65 -10.45 -4.12
C GLU A 186 25.85 -11.26 -3.10
N ARG A 187 24.52 -11.35 -3.25
CA ARG A 187 23.65 -12.14 -2.37
C ARG A 187 23.79 -13.63 -2.65
N ASP A 188 23.85 -14.01 -3.92
CA ASP A 188 24.05 -15.39 -4.35
C ASP A 188 25.40 -15.94 -3.85
N ASN A 189 26.48 -15.14 -3.97
CA ASN A 189 27.80 -15.45 -3.42
C ASN A 189 27.80 -15.62 -1.89
N ARG A 190 26.82 -15.04 -1.19
CA ARG A 190 26.61 -15.18 0.27
C ARG A 190 25.61 -16.27 0.65
N GLY A 191 25.04 -16.99 -0.32
CA GLY A 191 23.98 -17.98 -0.11
C GLY A 191 22.65 -17.37 0.34
N GLU A 192 22.45 -16.07 0.15
CA GLU A 192 21.20 -15.38 0.46
C GLU A 192 20.25 -15.44 -0.75
N PRO A 193 18.92 -15.52 -0.54
CA PRO A 193 17.98 -15.48 -1.64
C PRO A 193 18.07 -14.13 -2.39
N PRO A 194 18.10 -14.14 -3.73
CA PRO A 194 18.12 -12.93 -4.53
C PRO A 194 16.80 -12.16 -4.41
N PHE A 195 16.85 -10.86 -4.62
CA PHE A 195 15.65 -10.05 -4.74
C PHE A 195 14.93 -10.38 -6.05
N ALA A 196 13.61 -10.50 -5.97
CA ALA A 196 12.79 -10.85 -7.13
C ALA A 196 12.78 -9.76 -8.21
N ASN A 197 12.69 -8.49 -7.82
CA ASN A 197 12.66 -7.38 -8.78
C ASN A 197 13.32 -6.11 -8.19
N PRO A 198 13.67 -5.12 -9.04
CA PRO A 198 14.28 -3.87 -8.61
C PRO A 198 13.44 -3.11 -7.57
N ARG A 199 12.11 -3.19 -7.65
CA ARG A 199 11.20 -2.58 -6.65
C ARG A 199 11.42 -3.13 -5.25
N ASN A 200 11.42 -4.46 -5.10
CA ASN A 200 11.62 -5.12 -3.81
C ASN A 200 13.03 -4.89 -3.30
N ALA A 201 14.02 -4.87 -4.20
CA ALA A 201 15.39 -4.51 -3.86
C ALA A 201 15.48 -3.06 -3.35
N ALA A 202 14.86 -2.09 -4.03
CA ALA A 202 14.84 -0.68 -3.63
C ALA A 202 14.16 -0.50 -2.27
N ALA A 203 12.96 -1.08 -2.10
CA ALA A 203 12.21 -1.00 -0.85
C ALA A 203 12.97 -1.67 0.32
N GLY A 204 13.52 -2.87 0.10
CA GLY A 204 14.35 -3.55 1.08
C GLY A 204 15.66 -2.82 1.37
N SER A 205 16.15 -2.00 0.46
CA SER A 205 17.38 -1.21 0.63
C SER A 205 17.15 0.07 1.42
N LEU A 206 16.01 0.71 1.25
CA LEU A 206 15.66 1.93 2.00
C LEU A 206 15.14 1.64 3.41
N ARG A 207 14.58 0.46 3.64
CA ARG A 207 14.02 0.06 4.95
C ARG A 207 15.04 -0.77 5.74
N GLN A 208 16.24 -0.23 5.91
CA GLN A 208 17.30 -0.84 6.73
C GLN A 208 17.44 -0.07 8.04
N LEU A 209 17.47 -0.77 9.17
CA LEU A 209 17.68 -0.12 10.47
C LEU A 209 19.06 0.50 10.58
N ASP A 210 20.06 -0.06 9.92
CA ASP A 210 21.38 0.54 9.77
C ASP A 210 21.48 1.29 8.42
N PRO A 211 21.52 2.64 8.42
CA PRO A 211 21.68 3.44 7.21
C PRO A 211 22.96 3.13 6.42
N LYS A 212 24.00 2.57 7.06
CA LYS A 212 25.23 2.17 6.35
C LYS A 212 24.97 1.05 5.35
N VAL A 213 24.01 0.18 5.63
CA VAL A 213 23.58 -0.86 4.68
C VAL A 213 22.91 -0.21 3.47
N THR A 214 22.10 0.84 3.67
CA THR A 214 21.53 1.61 2.56
C THR A 214 22.62 2.36 1.79
N ALA A 215 23.62 2.95 2.46
CA ALA A 215 24.72 3.65 1.82
C ALA A 215 25.58 2.73 0.93
N GLY A 216 25.74 1.47 1.31
CA GLY A 216 26.40 0.45 0.48
C GLY A 216 25.61 0.02 -0.74
N ARG A 217 24.34 0.43 -0.87
CA ARG A 217 23.46 0.07 -1.98
C ARG A 217 23.24 1.27 -2.89
N THR A 218 23.34 1.03 -4.19
CA THR A 218 23.15 2.07 -5.20
C THR A 218 21.66 2.28 -5.46
N LEU A 219 21.13 3.39 -4.96
CA LEU A 219 19.74 3.82 -5.14
C LEU A 219 19.67 5.14 -5.90
N GLY A 220 18.64 5.28 -6.73
CA GLY A 220 18.29 6.52 -7.40
C GLY A 220 16.99 7.11 -6.90
N PHE A 221 16.74 8.36 -7.27
CA PHE A 221 15.54 9.09 -6.90
C PHE A 221 15.11 10.02 -8.03
N TYR A 222 13.80 10.04 -8.34
CA TYR A 222 13.18 11.02 -9.22
C TYR A 222 12.00 11.69 -8.52
N ALA A 223 11.96 13.02 -8.57
CA ALA A 223 10.82 13.80 -8.13
C ALA A 223 9.76 13.90 -9.25
N TYR A 224 8.48 13.78 -8.91
CA TYR A 224 7.39 13.82 -9.89
C TYR A 224 6.18 14.66 -9.47
N GLN A 225 6.12 15.13 -8.22
CA GLN A 225 5.00 15.93 -7.74
C GLN A 225 5.40 16.82 -6.57
N ILE A 226 4.92 18.06 -6.59
CA ILE A 226 4.95 18.98 -5.45
C ILE A 226 3.64 18.80 -4.69
N ILE A 227 3.71 18.46 -3.41
CA ILE A 227 2.54 18.35 -2.52
C ILE A 227 2.23 19.72 -1.92
N GLU A 228 3.27 20.42 -1.46
CA GLU A 228 3.16 21.69 -0.77
C GLU A 228 4.37 22.56 -1.10
N CYS A 229 4.13 23.85 -1.33
CA CYS A 229 5.17 24.83 -1.63
C CYS A 229 4.73 26.19 -1.08
N GLU A 230 5.44 26.71 -0.09
CA GLU A 230 5.14 28.03 0.48
C GLU A 230 5.77 29.16 -0.35
N GLY A 231 4.99 30.17 -0.71
CA GLY A 231 5.51 31.38 -1.38
C GLY A 231 5.69 31.25 -2.89
N ARG A 232 5.33 30.11 -3.49
CA ARG A 232 5.24 29.96 -4.94
C ARG A 232 4.06 29.08 -5.31
N GLU A 233 3.20 29.58 -6.18
CA GLU A 233 2.11 28.82 -6.78
C GLU A 233 2.52 28.34 -8.18
N PHE A 234 1.99 27.20 -8.58
CA PHE A 234 2.21 26.64 -9.90
C PHE A 234 0.88 26.54 -10.63
N THR A 235 0.91 26.81 -11.94
CA THR A 235 -0.28 26.72 -12.79
C THR A 235 -0.41 25.35 -13.45
N THR A 236 0.73 24.73 -13.77
CA THR A 236 0.78 23.46 -14.51
C THR A 236 1.74 22.46 -13.88
N GLN A 237 1.47 21.18 -14.10
CA GLN A 237 2.35 20.07 -13.72
C GLN A 237 3.71 20.20 -14.41
N TRP A 238 3.72 20.64 -15.68
CA TRP A 238 4.98 20.87 -16.40
C TRP A 238 5.86 21.94 -15.73
N GLU A 239 5.25 23.05 -15.29
CA GLU A 239 5.94 24.10 -14.55
C GLU A 239 6.49 23.58 -13.21
N ALA A 240 5.71 22.79 -12.47
CA ALA A 240 6.16 22.16 -11.22
C ALA A 240 7.36 21.23 -11.43
N LEU A 241 7.36 20.40 -12.48
CA LEU A 241 8.48 19.53 -12.83
C LEU A 241 9.73 20.34 -13.22
N SER A 242 9.53 21.45 -13.94
CA SER A 242 10.62 22.33 -14.36
C SER A 242 11.27 23.00 -13.14
N PHE A 243 10.45 23.48 -12.21
CA PHE A 243 10.91 24.03 -10.93
C PHE A 243 11.66 23.01 -10.08
N LEU A 244 11.17 21.76 -9.99
CA LEU A 244 11.88 20.70 -9.27
C LEU A 244 13.30 20.50 -9.79
N LYS A 245 13.49 20.58 -11.12
CA LYS A 245 14.81 20.53 -11.75
C LYS A 245 15.67 21.75 -11.40
N GLU A 246 15.10 22.95 -11.42
CA GLU A 246 15.79 24.20 -11.05
C GLU A 246 16.32 24.18 -9.61
N VAL A 247 15.54 23.65 -8.66
CA VAL A 247 15.93 23.60 -7.24
C VAL A 247 16.87 22.45 -6.89
N GLY A 248 17.20 21.58 -7.86
CA GLY A 248 18.23 20.54 -7.73
C GLY A 248 17.74 19.09 -7.67
N PHE A 249 16.45 18.83 -7.91
CA PHE A 249 15.97 17.45 -8.03
C PHE A 249 16.27 16.87 -9.41
N SER A 250 16.51 15.56 -9.42
CA SER A 250 16.44 14.78 -10.66
C SER A 250 14.97 14.57 -11.05
N VAL A 251 14.65 14.87 -12.31
CA VAL A 251 13.34 14.63 -12.95
C VAL A 251 13.60 13.87 -14.25
N GLN A 252 12.69 12.98 -14.64
CA GLN A 252 12.88 12.11 -15.80
C GLN A 252 12.91 12.91 -17.10
N GLU A 253 13.92 12.67 -17.93
CA GLU A 253 14.10 13.36 -19.22
C GLU A 253 13.04 12.93 -20.26
N GLN A 254 12.41 11.79 -20.02
CA GLN A 254 11.37 11.18 -20.85
C GLN A 254 9.97 11.78 -20.57
N ASN A 255 9.87 12.79 -19.71
CA ASN A 255 8.61 13.48 -19.48
C ASN A 255 8.20 14.24 -20.75
N LYS A 256 6.95 14.10 -21.16
CA LYS A 256 6.43 14.75 -22.38
C LYS A 256 5.10 15.44 -22.12
N ARG A 257 4.97 16.67 -22.60
CA ARG A 257 3.68 17.37 -22.71
C ARG A 257 2.97 16.91 -24.00
N CYS A 258 1.72 16.48 -23.87
CA CYS A 258 0.88 16.00 -24.95
C CYS A 258 -0.36 16.88 -25.06
N ARG A 259 -0.74 17.27 -26.28
CA ARG A 259 -1.83 18.23 -26.54
C ARG A 259 -3.22 17.61 -26.37
N ASP A 260 -3.35 16.31 -26.59
CA ASP A 260 -4.58 15.56 -26.51
C ASP A 260 -4.32 14.08 -26.18
N ILE A 261 -5.40 13.29 -26.06
CA ILE A 261 -5.33 11.89 -25.70
C ILE A 261 -4.72 11.01 -26.80
N GLU A 262 -4.82 11.39 -28.07
CA GLU A 262 -4.25 10.59 -29.17
C GLU A 262 -2.72 10.72 -29.18
N GLU A 263 -2.19 11.91 -28.89
CA GLU A 263 -0.75 12.08 -28.69
C GLU A 263 -0.25 11.31 -27.46
N VAL A 264 -1.04 11.27 -26.37
CA VAL A 264 -0.74 10.44 -25.20
C VAL A 264 -0.66 8.97 -25.58
N ILE A 265 -1.66 8.44 -26.28
CA ILE A 265 -1.72 7.03 -26.69
C ILE A 265 -0.52 6.67 -27.57
N ALA A 266 -0.21 7.50 -28.58
CA ALA A 266 0.93 7.29 -29.45
C ALA A 266 2.26 7.28 -28.67
N TYR A 267 2.41 8.20 -27.71
CA TYR A 267 3.61 8.28 -26.89
C TYR A 267 3.76 7.08 -25.94
N CYS A 268 2.69 6.72 -25.23
CA CYS A 268 2.63 5.55 -24.36
C CYS A 268 2.97 4.25 -25.10
N ASN A 269 2.41 4.05 -26.30
CA ASN A 269 2.70 2.88 -27.12
C ASN A 269 4.18 2.84 -27.55
N SER A 270 4.77 3.99 -27.90
CA SER A 270 6.19 4.05 -28.27
C SER A 270 7.14 3.65 -27.14
N TRP A 271 6.68 3.74 -25.87
CA TRP A 271 7.48 3.38 -24.71
C TRP A 271 7.41 1.90 -24.33
N ILE A 272 6.49 1.13 -24.91
CA ILE A 272 6.41 -0.33 -24.68
C ILE A 272 7.73 -1.00 -25.08
N GLU A 273 8.31 -0.62 -26.22
CA GLU A 273 9.59 -1.16 -26.69
C GLU A 273 10.79 -0.40 -26.11
N LYS A 274 10.70 0.94 -26.01
CA LYS A 274 11.82 1.79 -25.54
C LYS A 274 12.15 1.61 -24.05
N ARG A 275 11.25 1.04 -23.25
CA ARG A 275 11.47 0.82 -21.81
C ARG A 275 12.77 0.07 -21.49
N HIS A 276 13.22 -0.80 -22.40
CA HIS A 276 14.43 -1.61 -22.20
C HIS A 276 15.73 -0.77 -22.28
N VAL A 277 15.68 0.43 -22.88
CA VAL A 277 16.82 1.35 -23.00
C VAL A 277 17.11 2.06 -21.66
N LEU A 278 16.12 2.18 -20.78
CA LEU A 278 16.28 2.84 -19.49
C LEU A 278 17.13 1.99 -18.54
N ASN A 279 18.01 2.63 -17.78
CA ASN A 279 18.79 1.98 -16.71
C ASN A 279 17.93 1.69 -15.45
N TYR A 280 16.62 1.84 -15.52
CA TYR A 280 15.69 1.51 -14.45
C TYR A 280 14.43 0.89 -15.02
N GLU A 281 13.70 0.14 -14.20
CA GLU A 281 12.45 -0.50 -14.62
C GLU A 281 11.28 0.47 -14.55
N ILE A 282 10.44 0.41 -15.59
CA ILE A 282 9.16 1.10 -15.64
C ILE A 282 8.05 0.09 -15.96
N ASP A 283 6.93 0.19 -15.25
CA ASP A 283 5.80 -0.73 -15.39
C ASP A 283 4.64 -0.11 -16.22
N GLY A 284 4.89 1.04 -16.81
CA GLY A 284 3.92 1.80 -17.61
C GLY A 284 4.30 3.26 -17.76
N MET A 285 3.31 4.07 -18.12
CA MET A 285 3.37 5.53 -18.15
C MET A 285 2.27 6.11 -17.25
N VAL A 286 2.54 7.22 -16.59
CA VAL A 286 1.54 7.99 -15.84
C VAL A 286 1.08 9.16 -16.70
N VAL A 287 -0.21 9.25 -16.95
CA VAL A 287 -0.86 10.35 -17.67
C VAL A 287 -1.51 11.25 -16.63
N LYS A 288 -1.15 12.53 -16.59
CA LYS A 288 -1.69 13.55 -15.68
C LYS A 288 -2.29 14.69 -16.48
N VAL A 289 -3.45 15.20 -16.08
CA VAL A 289 -3.96 16.48 -16.57
C VAL A 289 -2.94 17.58 -16.24
N ASN A 290 -2.51 18.36 -17.23
CA ASN A 290 -1.41 19.29 -17.04
C ASN A 290 -1.80 20.49 -16.14
N SER A 291 -3.01 21.03 -16.27
CA SER A 291 -3.47 22.16 -15.47
C SER A 291 -3.75 21.77 -14.01
N LEU A 292 -3.05 22.39 -13.05
CA LEU A 292 -3.25 22.13 -11.62
C LEU A 292 -4.60 22.66 -11.11
N ARG A 293 -5.14 23.71 -11.74
CA ARG A 293 -6.52 24.17 -11.49
C ARG A 293 -7.51 23.06 -11.82
N LEU A 294 -7.36 22.42 -12.99
CA LEU A 294 -8.23 21.33 -13.42
C LEU A 294 -8.09 20.09 -12.53
N GLN A 295 -6.88 19.78 -12.06
CA GLN A 295 -6.69 18.69 -11.08
C GLN A 295 -7.52 18.92 -9.81
N LYS A 296 -7.56 20.15 -9.28
CA LYS A 296 -8.38 20.52 -8.12
C LYS A 296 -9.87 20.36 -8.40
N VAL A 297 -10.35 20.80 -9.57
CA VAL A 297 -11.76 20.67 -9.98
C VAL A 297 -12.18 19.20 -10.13
N LEU A 298 -11.34 18.39 -10.77
CA LEU A 298 -11.61 16.96 -10.98
C LEU A 298 -11.62 16.19 -9.65
N GLY A 299 -10.76 16.57 -8.71
CA GLY A 299 -10.67 15.96 -7.40
C GLY A 299 -10.30 14.47 -7.46
N ASN A 300 -10.73 13.73 -6.44
CA ASN A 300 -10.36 12.33 -6.23
C ASN A 300 -11.59 11.44 -6.04
N THR A 301 -11.44 10.16 -6.35
CA THR A 301 -12.29 9.09 -5.83
C THR A 301 -11.82 8.69 -4.42
N ALA A 302 -12.45 7.69 -3.81
CA ALA A 302 -12.00 7.16 -2.52
C ALA A 302 -10.56 6.61 -2.54
N LYS A 303 -10.03 6.20 -3.71
CA LYS A 303 -8.74 5.50 -3.82
C LYS A 303 -7.76 6.11 -4.82
N SER A 304 -8.24 6.91 -5.78
CA SER A 304 -7.43 7.42 -6.88
C SER A 304 -7.84 8.82 -7.36
N PRO A 305 -6.90 9.63 -7.86
CA PRO A 305 -7.21 10.91 -8.48
C PRO A 305 -8.00 10.73 -9.77
N ARG A 306 -8.97 11.62 -10.05
CA ARG A 306 -9.70 11.61 -11.33
C ARG A 306 -8.91 12.25 -12.47
N TRP A 307 -7.85 12.96 -12.15
CA TRP A 307 -7.01 13.73 -13.07
C TRP A 307 -5.72 13.00 -13.47
N ALA A 308 -5.48 11.79 -12.97
CA ALA A 308 -4.33 10.99 -13.37
C ALA A 308 -4.64 9.49 -13.47
N ILE A 309 -4.01 8.83 -14.43
CA ILE A 309 -4.17 7.41 -14.70
C ILE A 309 -2.82 6.79 -15.08
N ALA A 310 -2.58 5.55 -14.67
CA ALA A 310 -1.41 4.77 -15.04
C ALA A 310 -1.76 3.89 -16.24
N PHE A 311 -1.19 4.19 -17.41
CA PHE A 311 -1.20 3.29 -18.56
C PHE A 311 -0.17 2.18 -18.32
N LYS A 312 -0.65 1.00 -17.95
CA LYS A 312 0.18 -0.18 -17.70
C LYS A 312 0.58 -0.81 -19.02
N PHE A 313 1.86 -1.16 -19.15
CA PHE A 313 2.29 -1.91 -20.32
C PHE A 313 1.70 -3.32 -20.30
N PRO A 314 1.50 -3.94 -21.48
CA PRO A 314 1.16 -5.35 -21.55
C PRO A 314 2.15 -6.15 -20.72
N ALA A 315 1.63 -7.03 -19.87
CA ALA A 315 2.44 -7.91 -19.06
C ALA A 315 3.36 -8.74 -19.97
N GLU A 316 4.63 -8.88 -19.61
CA GLU A 316 5.52 -9.77 -20.33
C GLU A 316 4.97 -11.19 -20.30
N GLN A 317 4.84 -11.76 -21.50
CA GLN A 317 4.36 -13.12 -21.69
C GLN A 317 5.55 -14.03 -21.91
N ALA A 318 5.57 -15.16 -21.23
CA ALA A 318 6.54 -16.21 -21.48
C ALA A 318 5.84 -17.53 -21.75
N VAL A 319 6.45 -18.34 -22.60
CA VAL A 319 5.98 -19.70 -22.88
C VAL A 319 6.70 -20.66 -21.96
N THR A 320 5.95 -21.51 -21.26
CA THR A 320 6.50 -22.60 -20.45
C THR A 320 5.60 -23.83 -20.51
N GLN A 321 6.03 -24.94 -19.93
CA GLN A 321 5.29 -26.19 -19.90
C GLN A 321 4.60 -26.39 -18.54
N VAL A 322 3.33 -26.79 -18.55
CA VAL A 322 2.62 -27.28 -17.37
C VAL A 322 3.13 -28.67 -17.03
N LYS A 323 3.86 -28.81 -15.92
CA LYS A 323 4.33 -30.11 -15.42
C LYS A 323 3.21 -30.85 -14.70
N ASP A 324 2.44 -30.13 -13.90
CA ASP A 324 1.35 -30.68 -13.10
C ASP A 324 0.33 -29.59 -12.74
N ILE A 325 -0.85 -29.97 -12.29
CA ILE A 325 -1.85 -29.04 -11.73
C ILE A 325 -2.20 -29.52 -10.32
N ILE A 326 -1.76 -28.75 -9.33
CA ILE A 326 -2.05 -29.03 -7.91
C ILE A 326 -3.25 -28.22 -7.46
N VAL A 327 -4.04 -28.77 -6.53
CA VAL A 327 -5.20 -28.08 -5.96
C VAL A 327 -4.88 -27.55 -4.57
N ARG A 328 -4.99 -26.24 -4.39
CA ARG A 328 -4.89 -25.59 -3.07
C ARG A 328 -6.27 -25.46 -2.46
N VAL A 329 -6.38 -25.65 -1.15
CA VAL A 329 -7.63 -25.48 -0.40
C VAL A 329 -7.51 -24.19 0.40
N GLY A 330 -8.32 -23.19 0.07
CA GLY A 330 -8.34 -21.91 0.77
C GLY A 330 -9.18 -21.91 2.05
N ARG A 331 -9.17 -20.80 2.80
CA ARG A 331 -9.89 -20.62 4.08
C ARG A 331 -11.35 -21.09 4.09
N THR A 332 -12.13 -20.76 3.06
CA THR A 332 -13.56 -21.11 2.97
C THR A 332 -13.80 -22.45 2.27
N GLY A 333 -12.78 -23.30 2.26
CA GLY A 333 -12.78 -24.60 1.60
C GLY A 333 -12.67 -24.54 0.08
N VAL A 334 -12.54 -23.37 -0.55
CA VAL A 334 -12.44 -23.26 -2.02
C VAL A 334 -11.20 -24.01 -2.54
N LEU A 335 -11.41 -24.88 -3.52
CA LEU A 335 -10.37 -25.57 -4.25
C LEU A 335 -9.92 -24.70 -5.42
N THR A 336 -8.71 -24.18 -5.35
CA THR A 336 -8.09 -23.36 -6.39
C THR A 336 -7.02 -24.16 -7.11
N PRO A 337 -7.20 -24.46 -8.41
CA PRO A 337 -6.18 -25.15 -9.18
C PRO A 337 -5.01 -24.21 -9.50
N THR A 338 -3.79 -24.72 -9.33
CA THR A 338 -2.54 -24.00 -9.55
C THR A 338 -1.65 -24.83 -10.47
N ALA A 339 -1.27 -24.26 -11.61
CA ALA A 339 -0.32 -24.89 -12.52
C ALA A 339 1.08 -24.89 -11.89
N VAL A 340 1.71 -26.06 -11.83
CA VAL A 340 3.14 -26.24 -11.58
C VAL A 340 3.83 -26.22 -12.93
N LEU A 341 4.74 -25.27 -13.11
CA LEU A 341 5.35 -24.97 -14.39
C LEU A 341 6.81 -25.41 -14.42
N ARG A 342 7.34 -25.66 -15.62
CA ARG A 342 8.78 -25.61 -15.83
C ARG A 342 9.26 -24.18 -15.50
N PRO A 343 10.27 -23.98 -14.64
CA PRO A 343 10.73 -22.65 -14.29
C PRO A 343 11.04 -21.82 -15.53
N VAL A 344 10.48 -20.62 -15.61
CA VAL A 344 10.67 -19.69 -16.73
C VAL A 344 10.79 -18.26 -16.19
N VAL A 345 11.62 -17.43 -16.81
CA VAL A 345 11.75 -16.03 -16.42
C VAL A 345 10.64 -15.21 -17.09
N VAL A 346 9.88 -14.45 -16.31
CA VAL A 346 8.83 -13.53 -16.78
C VAL A 346 8.98 -12.20 -16.05
N ALA A 347 9.24 -11.11 -16.78
CA ALA A 347 9.53 -9.80 -16.19
C ALA A 347 10.61 -9.89 -15.09
N GLY A 348 11.74 -10.54 -15.42
CA GLY A 348 12.90 -10.67 -14.53
C GLY A 348 12.76 -11.65 -13.35
N VAL A 349 11.58 -12.25 -13.12
CA VAL A 349 11.34 -13.21 -12.03
C VAL A 349 11.18 -14.62 -12.56
N VAL A 350 11.83 -15.59 -11.91
CA VAL A 350 11.60 -17.02 -12.18
C VAL A 350 10.22 -17.42 -11.64
N VAL A 351 9.32 -17.75 -12.56
CA VAL A 351 7.97 -18.25 -12.27
C VAL A 351 7.97 -19.77 -12.40
N SER A 352 7.57 -20.44 -11.32
CA SER A 352 7.39 -21.91 -11.28
C SER A 352 5.94 -22.32 -11.00
N ARG A 353 5.06 -21.36 -10.69
CA ARG A 353 3.65 -21.59 -10.40
C ARG A 353 2.79 -20.47 -10.97
N ALA A 354 1.62 -20.81 -11.50
CA ALA A 354 0.63 -19.84 -11.97
C ALA A 354 -0.79 -20.26 -11.58
N THR A 355 -1.64 -19.28 -11.28
CA THR A 355 -3.06 -19.55 -10.99
C THR A 355 -3.81 -19.96 -12.26
N LEU A 356 -4.73 -20.92 -12.12
CA LEU A 356 -5.72 -21.29 -13.13
C LEU A 356 -7.13 -20.81 -12.75
N HIS A 357 -7.26 -20.06 -11.65
CA HIS A 357 -8.50 -19.49 -11.10
C HIS A 357 -9.51 -20.52 -10.61
N ASN A 358 -10.09 -21.33 -11.49
CA ASN A 358 -11.11 -22.35 -11.17
C ASN A 358 -11.21 -23.43 -12.26
N GLU A 359 -12.05 -24.45 -12.07
CA GLU A 359 -12.21 -25.55 -13.04
C GLU A 359 -12.79 -25.08 -14.38
N ASP A 360 -13.74 -24.13 -14.36
CA ASP A 360 -14.36 -23.64 -15.59
C ASP A 360 -13.33 -22.92 -16.48
N MET A 361 -12.46 -22.11 -15.89
CA MET A 361 -11.36 -21.44 -16.59
C MET A 361 -10.36 -22.43 -17.19
N ILE A 362 -10.12 -23.58 -16.54
CA ILE A 362 -9.30 -24.67 -17.11
C ILE A 362 -9.96 -25.26 -18.33
N ARG A 363 -11.28 -25.49 -18.29
CA ARG A 363 -12.05 -26.05 -19.41
C ARG A 363 -12.17 -25.06 -20.56
N GLU A 364 -12.46 -23.79 -20.26
CA GLU A 364 -12.57 -22.72 -21.26
C GLU A 364 -11.24 -22.50 -22.01
N LYS A 365 -10.12 -22.52 -21.29
CA LYS A 365 -8.77 -22.40 -21.87
C LYS A 365 -8.20 -23.75 -22.34
N ASP A 366 -8.94 -24.85 -22.20
CA ASP A 366 -8.52 -26.24 -22.47
C ASP A 366 -7.10 -26.55 -21.94
N VAL A 367 -6.79 -26.17 -20.70
CA VAL A 367 -5.45 -26.38 -20.12
C VAL A 367 -5.27 -27.83 -19.69
N ARG A 368 -4.24 -28.50 -20.23
CA ARG A 368 -3.90 -29.89 -19.91
C ARG A 368 -2.53 -30.00 -19.25
N ILE A 369 -2.34 -31.04 -18.45
CA ILE A 369 -1.03 -31.36 -17.88
C ILE A 369 -0.13 -31.84 -19.02
N GLY A 370 1.00 -31.17 -19.21
CA GLY A 370 1.93 -31.38 -20.34
C GLY A 370 1.89 -30.26 -21.38
N ASP A 371 0.86 -29.41 -21.39
CA ASP A 371 0.70 -28.33 -22.37
C ASP A 371 1.81 -27.30 -22.28
N HIS A 372 2.15 -26.72 -23.43
CA HIS A 372 2.84 -25.43 -23.47
C HIS A 372 1.82 -24.31 -23.30
N VAL A 373 2.05 -23.46 -22.31
CA VAL A 373 1.18 -22.36 -21.94
C VAL A 373 1.92 -21.04 -22.01
N VAL A 374 1.19 -20.02 -22.44
CA VAL A 374 1.59 -18.63 -22.30
C VAL A 374 1.18 -18.16 -20.91
N ILE A 375 2.15 -17.76 -20.11
CA ILE A 375 1.92 -17.18 -18.80
C ILE A 375 2.26 -15.70 -18.81
N GLN A 376 1.60 -14.93 -17.95
CA GLN A 376 1.90 -13.53 -17.73
C GLN A 376 1.86 -13.21 -16.24
N ARG A 377 2.48 -12.10 -15.85
CA ARG A 377 2.31 -11.54 -14.50
C ARG A 377 1.28 -10.43 -14.55
N ALA A 378 0.09 -10.68 -14.00
CA ALA A 378 -0.93 -9.64 -13.87
C ALA A 378 -0.49 -8.62 -12.82
N GLY A 379 -0.40 -7.34 -13.22
CA GLY A 379 -0.08 -6.22 -12.33
C GLY A 379 1.23 -6.37 -11.55
N ASP A 380 2.23 -7.07 -12.11
CA ASP A 380 3.53 -7.36 -11.50
C ASP A 380 3.52 -8.19 -10.21
N VAL A 381 2.39 -8.83 -9.83
CA VAL A 381 2.29 -9.56 -8.55
C VAL A 381 1.98 -11.05 -8.72
N ILE A 382 0.95 -11.44 -9.47
CA ILE A 382 0.48 -12.84 -9.51
C ILE A 382 0.62 -13.41 -10.93
N PRO A 383 1.40 -14.49 -11.12
CA PRO A 383 1.47 -15.17 -12.40
C PRO A 383 0.17 -15.94 -12.70
N GLU A 384 -0.34 -15.81 -13.92
CA GLU A 384 -1.52 -16.52 -14.41
C GLU A 384 -1.28 -17.15 -15.80
N VAL A 385 -2.03 -18.20 -16.11
CA VAL A 385 -2.04 -18.80 -17.44
C VAL A 385 -2.99 -18.02 -18.33
N VAL A 386 -2.48 -17.45 -19.43
CA VAL A 386 -3.24 -16.65 -20.39
C VAL A 386 -3.96 -17.56 -21.37
N ARG A 387 -3.18 -18.40 -22.09
CA ARG A 387 -3.68 -19.32 -23.11
C ARG A 387 -2.76 -20.54 -23.25
N VAL A 388 -3.31 -21.64 -23.75
CA VAL A 388 -2.54 -22.80 -24.23
C VAL A 388 -2.01 -22.55 -25.64
N LEU A 389 -1.01 -23.33 -26.05
CA LEU A 389 -0.51 -23.41 -27.42
C LEU A 389 -0.84 -24.81 -27.98
N PRO A 390 -2.07 -25.04 -28.52
CA PRO A 390 -2.51 -26.36 -28.97
C PRO A 390 -1.63 -26.95 -30.07
N GLU A 391 -1.02 -26.09 -30.89
CA GLU A 391 -0.10 -26.49 -31.97
C GLU A 391 1.19 -27.15 -31.47
N ARG A 392 1.51 -27.02 -30.17
CA ARG A 392 2.67 -27.67 -29.53
C ARG A 392 2.31 -28.95 -28.79
N ARG A 393 1.08 -29.44 -28.97
CA ARG A 393 0.63 -30.69 -28.35
C ARG A 393 1.24 -31.89 -29.05
N THR A 394 1.58 -32.86 -28.23
CA THR A 394 2.19 -34.14 -28.59
C THR A 394 1.20 -35.30 -28.52
N GLY A 395 0.01 -35.07 -27.96
CA GLY A 395 -1.05 -36.07 -27.81
C GLY A 395 -0.98 -36.87 -26.51
N VAL A 396 0.07 -36.70 -25.71
CA VAL A 396 0.23 -37.36 -24.39
C VAL A 396 -0.28 -36.51 -23.22
N GLU A 397 -0.84 -35.32 -23.50
CA GLU A 397 -1.30 -34.40 -22.46
C GLU A 397 -2.53 -34.95 -21.72
N ARG A 398 -2.56 -34.76 -20.40
CA ARG A 398 -3.63 -35.29 -19.54
C ARG A 398 -4.63 -34.19 -19.17
N VAL A 399 -5.91 -34.47 -19.38
CA VAL A 399 -7.00 -33.57 -18.98
C VAL A 399 -7.09 -33.52 -17.45
N PHE A 400 -7.03 -32.32 -16.89
CA PHE A 400 -7.24 -32.13 -15.45
C PHE A 400 -8.73 -32.26 -15.10
N ARG A 401 -9.03 -32.96 -14.01
CA ARG A 401 -10.35 -33.00 -13.38
C ARG A 401 -10.22 -32.58 -11.94
N MET A 402 -11.13 -31.73 -11.48
CA MET A 402 -11.18 -31.37 -10.07
C MET A 402 -11.43 -32.64 -9.23
N PRO A 403 -10.70 -32.87 -8.14
CA PRO A 403 -10.90 -34.08 -7.35
C PRO A 403 -12.22 -34.04 -6.59
N ASP A 404 -12.94 -35.17 -6.55
CA ASP A 404 -14.20 -35.32 -5.80
C ASP A 404 -13.99 -35.35 -4.27
N ARG A 405 -12.73 -35.46 -3.84
CA ARG A 405 -12.30 -35.44 -2.45
C ARG A 405 -11.19 -34.42 -2.25
N CYS A 406 -11.24 -33.74 -1.12
CA CYS A 406 -10.26 -32.72 -0.76
C CYS A 406 -8.87 -33.36 -0.63
N PRO A 407 -7.84 -32.83 -1.30
CA PRO A 407 -6.49 -33.40 -1.28
C PRO A 407 -5.81 -33.26 0.10
N VAL A 408 -6.38 -32.47 1.02
CA VAL A 408 -5.82 -32.24 2.36
C VAL A 408 -6.49 -33.09 3.42
N CYS A 409 -7.83 -33.13 3.46
CA CYS A 409 -8.56 -33.82 4.53
C CYS A 409 -9.41 -35.00 4.05
N GLY A 410 -9.45 -35.30 2.75
CA GLY A 410 -10.26 -36.38 2.18
C GLY A 410 -11.79 -36.15 2.19
N GLY A 411 -12.26 -35.03 2.77
CA GLY A 411 -13.67 -34.64 2.79
C GLY A 411 -14.23 -34.43 1.38
N ARG A 412 -15.55 -34.62 1.21
CA ARG A 412 -16.22 -34.50 -0.09
C ARG A 412 -16.02 -33.09 -0.66
N VAL A 413 -15.82 -33.00 -1.98
CA VAL A 413 -15.81 -31.74 -2.70
C VAL A 413 -17.20 -31.54 -3.30
N LEU A 414 -17.79 -30.38 -3.07
CA LEU A 414 -19.09 -30.01 -3.60
C LEU A 414 -19.01 -28.63 -4.25
N ARG A 415 -19.66 -28.50 -5.40
CA ARG A 415 -19.84 -27.23 -6.09
C ARG A 415 -21.31 -26.82 -5.89
N PRO A 416 -21.60 -25.82 -5.02
CA PRO A 416 -22.96 -25.37 -4.80
C PRO A 416 -23.61 -24.85 -6.09
N GLU A 417 -24.93 -25.03 -6.22
CA GLU A 417 -25.67 -24.51 -7.38
C GLU A 417 -25.49 -22.99 -7.52
N GLY A 418 -25.18 -22.53 -8.74
CA GLY A 418 -24.93 -21.12 -9.04
C GLY A 418 -23.53 -20.61 -8.66
N GLU A 419 -22.64 -21.44 -8.12
CA GLU A 419 -21.25 -21.08 -7.84
C GLU A 419 -20.26 -21.68 -8.85
N VAL A 420 -19.21 -20.94 -9.17
CA VAL A 420 -18.08 -21.40 -10.01
C VAL A 420 -17.05 -22.20 -9.20
N ALA A 421 -16.96 -21.95 -7.89
CA ALA A 421 -15.94 -22.53 -7.03
C ALA A 421 -16.37 -23.89 -6.44
N ALA A 422 -15.56 -24.93 -6.68
CA ALA A 422 -15.64 -26.20 -5.96
C ALA A 422 -15.09 -26.04 -4.54
N ARG A 423 -15.69 -26.68 -3.54
CA ARG A 423 -15.34 -26.50 -2.12
C ARG A 423 -15.23 -27.82 -1.38
N CYS A 424 -14.25 -27.89 -0.48
CA CYS A 424 -14.13 -28.92 0.53
C CYS A 424 -15.22 -28.74 1.60
N THR A 425 -16.05 -29.77 1.80
CA THR A 425 -17.04 -29.83 2.89
C THR A 425 -16.46 -30.41 4.18
N GLY A 426 -15.16 -30.70 4.21
CA GLY A 426 -14.46 -31.28 5.34
C GLY A 426 -14.42 -30.29 6.51
N ILE A 427 -15.24 -30.59 7.52
CA ILE A 427 -15.47 -29.72 8.68
C ILE A 427 -14.19 -29.52 9.52
N ALA A 428 -13.28 -30.50 9.54
CA ALA A 428 -12.01 -30.44 10.26
C ALA A 428 -10.80 -30.34 9.32
N CYS A 429 -10.92 -29.66 8.17
CA CYS A 429 -9.84 -29.60 7.19
C CYS A 429 -8.62 -28.80 7.71
N PRO A 430 -7.42 -29.42 7.85
CA PRO A 430 -6.25 -28.71 8.37
C PRO A 430 -5.82 -27.49 7.52
N ALA A 431 -6.02 -27.53 6.20
CA ALA A 431 -5.74 -26.38 5.33
C ALA A 431 -6.71 -25.22 5.57
N GLN A 432 -7.99 -25.50 5.84
CA GLN A 432 -8.95 -24.46 6.21
C GLN A 432 -8.58 -23.86 7.56
N LEU A 433 -8.16 -24.69 8.52
CA LEU A 433 -7.69 -24.23 9.83
C LEU A 433 -6.47 -23.32 9.72
N LYS A 434 -5.43 -23.71 8.96
CA LYS A 434 -4.22 -22.88 8.79
C LYS A 434 -4.55 -21.51 8.20
N GLU A 435 -5.37 -21.47 7.15
CA GLU A 435 -5.78 -20.21 6.52
C GLU A 435 -6.74 -19.39 7.39
N LEU A 436 -7.61 -20.05 8.17
CA LEU A 436 -8.49 -19.41 9.15
C LEU A 436 -7.67 -18.75 10.27
N VAL A 437 -6.66 -19.45 10.80
CA VAL A 437 -5.76 -18.91 11.81
C VAL A 437 -4.98 -17.71 11.26
N LEU A 438 -4.45 -17.79 10.04
CA LEU A 438 -3.78 -16.66 9.38
C LEU A 438 -4.71 -15.44 9.19
N HIS A 439 -5.96 -15.70 8.82
CA HIS A 439 -6.99 -14.66 8.72
C HIS A 439 -7.33 -14.07 10.09
N PHE A 440 -7.45 -14.91 11.12
CA PHE A 440 -7.78 -14.51 12.48
C PHE A 440 -6.72 -13.57 13.06
N VAL A 441 -5.44 -13.88 12.86
CA VAL A 441 -4.30 -13.09 13.37
C VAL A 441 -3.93 -11.89 12.49
N SER A 442 -4.59 -11.72 11.34
CA SER A 442 -4.33 -10.62 10.41
C SER A 442 -4.55 -9.24 11.03
N ARG A 443 -3.99 -8.20 10.40
CA ARG A 443 -4.06 -6.81 10.87
C ARG A 443 -5.50 -6.31 11.02
N GLU A 444 -6.37 -6.68 10.08
CA GLU A 444 -7.80 -6.33 10.09
C GLU A 444 -8.62 -7.19 11.06
N GLY A 445 -8.11 -8.37 11.44
CA GLY A 445 -8.66 -9.23 12.48
C GLY A 445 -8.13 -8.88 13.87
N MET A 446 -7.58 -9.88 14.55
CA MET A 446 -7.11 -9.75 15.92
C MET A 446 -5.71 -9.10 16.03
N ASP A 447 -5.03 -8.84 14.91
CA ASP A 447 -3.78 -8.06 14.86
C ASP A 447 -2.68 -8.62 15.77
N VAL A 448 -2.43 -9.93 15.62
CA VAL A 448 -1.43 -10.64 16.42
C VAL A 448 -0.12 -10.71 15.64
N GLU A 449 0.78 -9.78 15.96
CA GLU A 449 2.12 -9.76 15.39
C GLU A 449 2.94 -10.99 15.82
N GLY A 450 3.75 -11.52 14.89
CA GLY A 450 4.64 -12.66 15.16
C GLY A 450 4.09 -14.04 14.72
N ILE A 451 2.81 -14.15 14.35
CA ILE A 451 2.24 -15.38 13.78
C ILE A 451 2.27 -15.33 12.25
N GLY A 452 3.26 -15.99 11.64
CA GLY A 452 3.37 -16.15 10.19
C GLY A 452 2.98 -17.56 9.68
N PRO A 453 2.88 -17.76 8.35
CA PRO A 453 2.47 -19.05 7.76
C PRO A 453 3.30 -20.25 8.22
N ALA A 454 4.61 -20.07 8.43
CA ALA A 454 5.49 -21.12 8.91
C ALA A 454 5.17 -21.54 10.35
N LEU A 455 4.85 -20.58 11.23
CA LEU A 455 4.50 -20.87 12.62
C LEU A 455 3.12 -21.51 12.71
N VAL A 456 2.14 -21.01 11.95
CA VAL A 456 0.79 -21.61 11.88
C VAL A 456 0.86 -23.05 11.37
N ALA A 457 1.67 -23.32 10.35
CA ALA A 457 1.89 -24.68 9.88
C ALA A 457 2.41 -25.58 11.01
N GLN A 458 3.45 -25.15 11.74
CA GLN A 458 3.97 -25.92 12.87
C GLN A 458 2.95 -26.15 13.99
N LEU A 459 2.19 -25.11 14.37
CA LEU A 459 1.17 -25.21 15.42
C LEU A 459 0.06 -26.21 15.05
N VAL A 460 -0.42 -26.17 13.81
CA VAL A 460 -1.46 -27.08 13.33
C VAL A 460 -0.91 -28.50 13.09
N ASP A 461 0.27 -28.63 12.48
CA ASP A 461 0.85 -29.92 12.11
C ASP A 461 1.33 -30.72 13.34
N LYS A 462 1.80 -30.04 14.40
CA LYS A 462 2.09 -30.65 15.70
C LYS A 462 0.84 -30.82 16.58
N GLY A 463 -0.33 -30.42 16.11
CA GLY A 463 -1.61 -30.57 16.81
C GLY A 463 -1.76 -29.71 18.07
N LEU A 464 -0.95 -28.65 18.20
CA LEU A 464 -0.99 -27.70 19.31
C LEU A 464 -2.24 -26.81 19.26
N ILE A 465 -2.76 -26.56 18.06
CA ILE A 465 -4.03 -25.85 17.85
C ILE A 465 -4.95 -26.62 16.89
N ARG A 466 -6.25 -26.60 17.18
CA ARG A 466 -7.33 -27.23 16.39
C ARG A 466 -8.38 -26.24 15.97
N ASP A 467 -8.43 -25.08 16.62
CA ASP A 467 -9.23 -23.93 16.26
C ASP A 467 -8.48 -22.62 16.62
N PRO A 468 -8.96 -21.44 16.15
CA PRO A 468 -8.30 -20.17 16.47
C PRO A 468 -8.31 -19.79 17.95
N ALA A 469 -9.24 -20.33 18.75
CA ALA A 469 -9.31 -20.00 20.18
C ALA A 469 -8.17 -20.65 20.97
N ASP A 470 -7.68 -21.82 20.53
CA ASP A 470 -6.54 -22.51 21.14
C ASP A 470 -5.28 -21.65 21.19
N LEU A 471 -5.14 -20.64 20.32
CA LEU A 471 -4.02 -19.68 20.35
C LEU A 471 -3.87 -19.02 21.72
N TYR A 472 -4.98 -18.71 22.41
CA TYR A 472 -4.96 -18.02 23.69
C TYR A 472 -4.62 -18.94 24.87
N PHE A 473 -4.51 -20.25 24.64
CA PHE A 473 -4.16 -21.25 25.66
C PHE A 473 -2.76 -21.83 25.47
N LEU A 474 -2.03 -21.39 24.43
CA LEU A 474 -0.64 -21.77 24.20
C LEU A 474 0.25 -21.31 25.36
N ARG A 475 1.13 -22.19 25.83
CA ARG A 475 2.10 -21.86 26.87
C ARG A 475 3.46 -21.61 26.25
N LYS A 476 4.33 -20.94 27.02
CA LYS A 476 5.68 -20.61 26.56
C LYS A 476 6.45 -21.88 26.19
N GLU A 477 6.28 -22.95 26.97
CA GLU A 477 6.95 -24.23 26.77
C GLU A 477 6.54 -24.90 25.45
N ASP A 478 5.30 -24.72 25.00
CA ASP A 478 4.81 -25.24 23.72
C ASP A 478 5.47 -24.54 22.53
N LEU A 479 5.82 -23.26 22.71
CA LEU A 479 6.34 -22.38 21.66
C LEU A 479 7.86 -22.48 21.51
N VAL A 480 8.61 -22.60 22.61
CA VAL A 480 10.09 -22.68 22.57
C VAL A 480 10.58 -23.97 21.88
N ASN A 481 9.75 -25.00 21.82
CA ASN A 481 10.04 -26.25 21.12
C ASN A 481 9.75 -26.20 19.60
N LEU A 482 9.39 -25.03 19.06
CA LEU A 482 9.13 -24.83 17.65
C LEU A 482 10.38 -24.31 16.92
N GLU A 483 10.51 -24.68 15.65
CA GLU A 483 11.64 -24.23 14.85
C GLU A 483 11.62 -22.70 14.71
N ARG A 484 12.77 -22.08 15.01
CA ARG A 484 12.99 -20.62 14.98
C ARG A 484 12.18 -19.83 16.02
N MET A 485 11.74 -20.48 17.10
CA MET A 485 11.11 -19.85 18.26
C MET A 485 12.02 -19.94 19.49
N GLY A 486 12.63 -18.82 19.87
CA GLY A 486 13.34 -18.68 21.16
C GLY A 486 12.47 -18.08 22.26
N ASP A 487 12.97 -18.05 23.49
CA ASP A 487 12.27 -17.51 24.67
C ASP A 487 11.66 -16.13 24.44
N LYS A 488 12.45 -15.21 23.89
CA LYS A 488 12.03 -13.81 23.67
C LYS A 488 10.93 -13.70 22.60
N SER A 489 11.00 -14.50 21.55
CA SER A 489 9.95 -14.54 20.52
C SER A 489 8.66 -15.15 21.05
N ALA A 490 8.75 -16.18 21.91
CA ALA A 490 7.60 -16.76 22.58
C ALA A 490 6.93 -15.74 23.52
N ASP A 491 7.72 -15.02 24.34
CA ASP A 491 7.20 -13.97 25.22
C ASP A 491 6.51 -12.84 24.45
N ASN A 492 7.12 -12.39 23.34
CA ASN A 492 6.53 -11.35 22.49
C ASN A 492 5.20 -11.81 21.88
N LEU A 493 5.13 -13.06 21.43
CA LEU A 493 3.93 -13.64 20.87
C LEU A 493 2.79 -13.72 21.89
N LEU A 494 3.08 -14.21 23.10
CA LEU A 494 2.09 -14.29 24.18
C LEU A 494 1.58 -12.89 24.57
N ARG A 495 2.45 -11.87 24.58
CA ARG A 495 2.02 -10.48 24.80
C ARG A 495 1.14 -9.94 23.67
N ALA A 496 1.43 -10.29 22.42
CA ALA A 496 0.61 -9.90 21.28
C ALA A 496 -0.79 -10.53 21.35
N LEU A 497 -0.88 -11.81 21.73
CA LEU A 497 -2.14 -12.51 22.00
C LEU A 497 -2.91 -11.91 23.17
N GLU A 498 -2.24 -11.51 24.25
CA GLU A 498 -2.92 -10.87 25.38
C GLU A 498 -3.47 -9.48 24.99
N LYS A 499 -2.72 -8.72 24.20
CA LYS A 499 -3.16 -7.42 23.68
C LYS A 499 -4.37 -7.56 22.73
N SER A 500 -4.39 -8.60 21.89
CA SER A 500 -5.46 -8.78 20.90
C SER A 500 -6.84 -9.01 21.52
N LYS A 501 -6.91 -9.55 22.73
CA LYS A 501 -8.17 -9.74 23.49
C LYS A 501 -8.99 -8.46 23.59
N LYS A 502 -8.37 -7.28 23.54
CA LYS A 502 -9.02 -5.97 23.70
C LYS A 502 -9.49 -5.32 22.39
N ARG A 503 -9.40 -6.00 21.24
CA ARG A 503 -9.72 -5.44 19.91
C ARG A 503 -11.21 -5.15 19.70
N GLY A 504 -12.10 -5.85 20.43
CA GLY A 504 -13.55 -5.65 20.39
C GLY A 504 -14.28 -6.43 19.29
N LEU A 505 -15.61 -6.23 19.23
CA LEU A 505 -16.52 -7.08 18.46
C LEU A 505 -16.33 -7.03 16.94
N ALA A 506 -16.14 -5.86 16.32
CA ALA A 506 -16.04 -5.77 14.86
C ALA A 506 -14.80 -6.51 14.28
N PRO A 507 -13.58 -6.32 14.83
CA PRO A 507 -12.42 -7.10 14.41
C PRO A 507 -12.57 -8.60 14.66
N LEU A 508 -13.23 -8.98 15.77
CA LEU A 508 -13.52 -10.38 16.09
C LEU A 508 -14.46 -11.02 15.05
N LEU A 509 -15.56 -10.35 14.67
CA LEU A 509 -16.49 -10.84 13.65
C LEU A 509 -15.82 -11.03 12.30
N PHE A 510 -14.92 -10.12 11.93
CA PHE A 510 -14.09 -10.30 10.75
C PHE A 510 -13.15 -11.51 10.90
N ALA A 511 -12.46 -11.63 12.04
CA ALA A 511 -11.49 -12.68 12.32
C ALA A 511 -12.10 -14.10 12.34
N LEU A 512 -13.36 -14.25 12.75
CA LEU A 512 -14.11 -15.52 12.75
C LEU A 512 -14.33 -16.09 11.33
N GLY A 513 -14.10 -15.30 10.28
CA GLY A 513 -14.10 -15.78 8.90
C GLY A 513 -15.49 -16.15 8.37
N ILE A 514 -16.55 -15.52 8.89
CA ILE A 514 -17.94 -15.75 8.46
C ILE A 514 -18.07 -15.42 6.97
N ARG A 515 -18.72 -16.32 6.22
CA ARG A 515 -18.83 -16.19 4.78
C ARG A 515 -19.54 -14.89 4.38
N TYR A 516 -18.97 -14.18 3.39
CA TYR A 516 -19.40 -12.86 2.91
C TYR A 516 -19.28 -11.70 3.90
N VAL A 517 -18.86 -11.94 5.14
CA VAL A 517 -18.64 -10.90 6.14
C VAL A 517 -17.21 -10.37 6.01
N GLY A 518 -17.07 -9.26 5.27
CA GLY A 518 -15.84 -8.45 5.27
C GLY A 518 -15.84 -7.41 6.39
N THR A 519 -14.80 -6.59 6.46
CA THR A 519 -14.61 -5.57 7.52
C THR A 519 -15.83 -4.66 7.69
N ARG A 520 -16.37 -4.15 6.58
CA ARG A 520 -17.56 -3.27 6.60
C ARG A 520 -18.81 -3.97 7.14
N ALA A 521 -19.05 -5.21 6.73
CA ALA A 521 -20.19 -5.98 7.23
C ALA A 521 -20.02 -6.30 8.72
N ALA A 522 -18.80 -6.62 9.16
CA ALA A 522 -18.48 -6.86 10.56
C ALA A 522 -18.71 -5.61 11.44
N GLU A 523 -18.35 -4.43 10.96
CA GLU A 523 -18.64 -3.15 11.62
C GLU A 523 -20.15 -2.92 11.78
N ILE A 524 -20.91 -3.08 10.70
CA ILE A 524 -22.37 -2.87 10.72
C ILE A 524 -23.05 -3.83 11.70
N LEU A 525 -22.67 -5.12 11.68
CA LEU A 525 -23.21 -6.12 12.59
C LEU A 525 -22.83 -5.81 14.04
N ALA A 526 -21.58 -5.45 14.31
CA ALA A 526 -21.14 -5.06 15.66
C ALA A 526 -21.88 -3.80 16.16
N GLU A 527 -22.10 -2.82 15.28
CA GLU A 527 -22.82 -1.59 15.62
C GLU A 527 -24.28 -1.84 15.97
N ARG A 528 -24.95 -2.72 15.21
CA ARG A 528 -26.37 -3.01 15.39
C ARG A 528 -26.64 -3.86 16.62
N PHE A 529 -25.85 -4.91 16.85
CA PHE A 529 -26.14 -5.90 17.89
C PHE A 529 -25.40 -5.67 19.21
N GLY A 530 -24.29 -4.93 19.21
CA GLY A 530 -23.58 -4.54 20.43
C GLY A 530 -22.81 -5.68 21.12
N SER A 531 -23.24 -6.94 21.04
CA SER A 531 -22.50 -8.09 21.56
C SER A 531 -22.59 -9.29 20.61
N LEU A 532 -21.63 -10.20 20.72
CA LEU A 532 -21.64 -11.45 19.96
C LEU A 532 -22.84 -12.33 20.34
N ASP A 533 -23.22 -12.35 21.62
CA ASP A 533 -24.36 -13.11 22.13
C ASP A 533 -25.68 -12.58 21.55
N ALA A 534 -25.84 -11.25 21.43
CA ALA A 534 -27.00 -10.64 20.78
C ALA A 534 -27.07 -10.95 19.29
N LEU A 535 -25.94 -10.92 18.59
CA LEU A 535 -25.88 -11.30 17.17
C LEU A 535 -26.18 -12.80 16.97
N ALA A 536 -25.71 -13.66 17.87
CA ALA A 536 -25.94 -15.10 17.79
C ALA A 536 -27.43 -15.49 17.95
N ALA A 537 -28.20 -14.67 18.69
CA ALA A 537 -29.63 -14.84 18.87
C ALA A 537 -30.48 -14.29 17.70
N ALA A 538 -29.88 -13.50 16.80
CA ALA A 538 -30.60 -12.81 15.74
C ALA A 538 -31.13 -13.77 14.65
N GLY A 539 -32.35 -13.52 14.18
CA GLY A 539 -32.97 -14.27 13.08
C GLY A 539 -32.45 -13.85 11.70
N GLU A 540 -32.59 -14.71 10.69
CA GLU A 540 -32.19 -14.40 9.32
C GLU A 540 -32.96 -13.20 8.72
N GLU A 541 -34.24 -13.07 9.06
CA GLU A 541 -35.08 -11.94 8.64
C GLU A 541 -34.60 -10.62 9.26
N GLU A 542 -34.25 -10.62 10.55
CA GLU A 542 -33.71 -9.46 11.25
C GLU A 542 -32.37 -9.03 10.66
N LEU A 543 -31.49 -9.99 10.33
CA LEU A 543 -30.21 -9.73 9.67
C LEU A 543 -30.40 -9.14 8.27
N THR A 544 -31.38 -9.62 7.51
CA THR A 544 -31.66 -9.16 6.15
C THR A 544 -32.27 -7.75 6.12
N ALA A 545 -32.94 -7.34 7.20
CA ALA A 545 -33.50 -5.99 7.34
C ALA A 545 -32.43 -4.90 7.53
N ILE A 546 -31.18 -5.27 7.80
CA ILE A 546 -30.08 -4.32 8.03
C ILE A 546 -29.60 -3.73 6.69
N PRO A 547 -29.52 -2.39 6.56
CA PRO A 547 -28.94 -1.76 5.37
C PRO A 547 -27.54 -2.29 5.05
N GLU A 548 -27.25 -2.54 3.77
CA GLU A 548 -26.00 -3.13 3.27
C GLU A 548 -25.79 -4.64 3.59
N ILE A 549 -26.68 -5.28 4.36
CA ILE A 549 -26.65 -6.73 4.62
C ILE A 549 -27.66 -7.43 3.70
N GLY A 550 -27.15 -8.03 2.62
CA GLY A 550 -27.98 -8.80 1.70
C GLY A 550 -28.36 -10.20 2.23
N PRO A 551 -29.35 -10.87 1.60
CA PRO A 551 -29.85 -12.18 2.05
C PRO A 551 -28.76 -13.26 2.11
N LYS A 552 -27.76 -13.21 1.21
CA LYS A 552 -26.62 -14.15 1.24
C LYS A 552 -25.73 -13.98 2.49
N ILE A 553 -25.57 -12.75 2.98
CA ILE A 553 -24.79 -12.46 4.19
C ILE A 553 -25.60 -12.89 5.40
N ALA A 554 -26.88 -12.51 5.47
CA ALA A 554 -27.79 -12.89 6.55
C ALA A 554 -27.87 -14.42 6.73
N ALA A 555 -28.13 -15.16 5.65
CA ALA A 555 -28.16 -16.63 5.67
C ALA A 555 -26.84 -17.23 6.15
N SER A 556 -25.69 -16.66 5.73
CA SER A 556 -24.37 -17.14 6.12
C SER A 556 -24.08 -16.90 7.62
N VAL A 557 -24.47 -15.74 8.14
CA VAL A 557 -24.33 -15.40 9.56
C VAL A 557 -25.23 -16.30 10.42
N ALA A 558 -26.51 -16.43 10.07
CA ALA A 558 -27.44 -17.30 10.77
C ALA A 558 -26.99 -18.78 10.75
N THR A 559 -26.50 -19.26 9.60
CA THR A 559 -25.96 -20.62 9.49
C THR A 559 -24.72 -20.82 10.35
N PHE A 560 -23.83 -19.82 10.42
CA PHE A 560 -22.60 -19.90 11.21
C PHE A 560 -22.89 -20.09 12.70
N PHE A 561 -23.82 -19.33 13.29
CA PHE A 561 -24.16 -19.44 14.71
C PHE A 561 -24.99 -20.68 15.06
N LYS A 562 -25.67 -21.30 14.08
CA LYS A 562 -26.37 -22.59 14.28
C LYS A 562 -25.42 -23.79 14.37
N GLN A 563 -24.14 -23.64 14.03
CA GLN A 563 -23.17 -24.74 14.06
C GLN A 563 -22.66 -24.98 15.49
N GLU A 564 -22.74 -26.22 15.96
CA GLU A 564 -22.28 -26.61 17.31
C GLU A 564 -20.79 -26.28 17.55
N GLN A 565 -19.96 -26.42 16.52
CA GLN A 565 -18.54 -26.10 16.58
C GLN A 565 -18.27 -24.62 16.80
N THR A 566 -19.05 -23.75 16.15
CA THR A 566 -19.01 -22.30 16.38
C THR A 566 -19.26 -21.98 17.84
N GLY A 567 -20.27 -22.61 18.46
CA GLY A 567 -20.55 -22.47 19.88
C GLY A 567 -19.36 -22.84 20.77
N ARG A 568 -18.63 -23.92 20.45
CA ARG A 568 -17.43 -24.33 21.20
C ARG A 568 -16.29 -23.33 21.07
N VAL A 569 -16.03 -22.82 19.86
CA VAL A 569 -14.98 -21.81 19.63
C VAL A 569 -15.31 -20.50 20.36
N ILE A 570 -16.57 -20.06 20.31
CA ILE A 570 -17.02 -18.87 21.04
C ILE A 570 -16.86 -19.06 22.55
N ALA A 571 -17.26 -20.20 23.09
CA ALA A 571 -17.10 -20.49 24.52
C ALA A 571 -15.62 -20.41 24.96
N LYS A 572 -14.71 -21.01 24.19
CA LYS A 572 -13.25 -20.94 24.45
C LYS A 572 -12.70 -19.52 24.38
N LEU A 573 -13.13 -18.73 23.38
CA LEU A 573 -12.71 -17.33 23.25
C LEU A 573 -13.22 -16.48 24.43
N LYS A 574 -14.42 -16.77 24.93
CA LYS A 574 -15.01 -16.11 26.11
C LYS A 574 -14.22 -16.47 27.37
N GLU A 575 -13.89 -17.75 27.55
CA GLU A 575 -13.03 -18.23 28.64
C GLU A 575 -11.62 -17.61 28.60
N ALA A 576 -11.06 -17.43 27.39
CA ALA A 576 -9.79 -16.75 27.20
C ALA A 576 -9.81 -15.24 27.51
N GLY A 577 -10.99 -14.64 27.74
CA GLY A 577 -11.16 -13.22 28.04
C GLY A 577 -11.11 -12.31 26.81
N VAL A 578 -11.45 -12.82 25.63
CA VAL A 578 -11.58 -12.00 24.42
C VAL A 578 -12.82 -11.12 24.54
N LEU A 579 -12.68 -9.82 24.26
CA LEU A 579 -13.77 -8.85 24.30
C LEU A 579 -14.76 -9.12 23.16
N MET A 580 -15.94 -9.64 23.50
CA MET A 580 -17.04 -9.99 22.57
C MET A 580 -18.14 -8.93 22.51
N GLU A 581 -17.86 -7.78 23.08
CA GLU A 581 -18.78 -6.66 23.12
C GLU A 581 -18.21 -5.53 22.27
N ARG A 582 -19.12 -4.73 21.74
CA ARG A 582 -18.78 -3.42 21.20
C ARG A 582 -18.14 -2.66 22.34
N GLN A 583 -16.99 -2.05 22.09
CA GLN A 583 -16.51 -1.04 23.01
C GLN A 583 -17.56 0.07 23.05
N GLU A 584 -18.25 0.17 24.18
CA GLU A 584 -19.10 1.31 24.47
C GLU A 584 -18.22 2.55 24.40
N LEU A 585 -18.51 3.41 23.42
CA LEU A 585 -18.28 4.82 23.65
C LEU A 585 -19.30 5.20 24.74
N PRO A 586 -18.89 5.87 25.83
CA PRO A 586 -19.73 6.08 27.00
C PRO A 586 -21.14 6.55 26.62
N GLU A 587 -22.16 5.89 27.18
CA GLU A 587 -23.57 6.17 26.89
C GLU A 587 -23.88 7.67 27.03
N THR A 588 -24.37 8.24 25.94
CA THR A 588 -24.65 9.66 25.77
C THR A 588 -26.00 10.04 26.39
N ASN A 589 -26.18 9.85 27.70
CA ASN A 589 -27.44 10.22 28.37
C ASN A 589 -27.41 11.52 29.17
N ASP A 590 -26.29 12.24 29.21
CA ASP A 590 -26.22 13.62 29.71
C ASP A 590 -25.11 14.45 29.04
N LEU A 591 -24.87 14.17 27.75
CA LEU A 591 -23.85 14.89 27.00
C LEU A 591 -24.45 16.13 26.34
N PRO A 592 -23.74 17.27 26.33
CA PRO A 592 -24.33 18.58 26.01
C PRO A 592 -24.88 18.72 24.58
N LEU A 593 -24.54 17.78 23.69
CA LEU A 593 -24.97 17.80 22.29
C LEU A 593 -26.07 16.77 21.98
N THR A 594 -26.62 16.08 22.98
CA THR A 594 -27.68 15.08 22.79
C THR A 594 -28.89 15.67 22.06
N GLY A 595 -29.32 14.99 21.00
CA GLY A 595 -30.48 15.36 20.18
C GLY A 595 -30.22 16.44 19.12
N LYS A 596 -29.03 17.05 19.08
CA LYS A 596 -28.66 18.09 18.11
C LYS A 596 -27.99 17.49 16.87
N THR A 597 -28.33 18.02 15.70
CA THR A 597 -27.78 17.58 14.41
C THR A 597 -26.83 18.64 13.84
N PHE A 598 -25.58 18.24 13.59
CA PHE A 598 -24.51 19.10 13.08
C PHE A 598 -24.18 18.77 11.62
N VAL A 599 -23.79 19.79 10.87
CA VAL A 599 -23.15 19.65 9.56
C VAL A 599 -21.82 20.39 9.62
N ILE A 600 -20.73 19.77 9.17
CA ILE A 600 -19.40 20.41 9.15
C ILE A 600 -19.07 20.83 7.72
N THR A 601 -18.65 22.08 7.54
CA THR A 601 -18.18 22.63 6.27
C THR A 601 -16.90 23.46 6.48
N GLY A 602 -16.04 23.53 5.47
CA GLY A 602 -14.72 24.15 5.59
C GLY A 602 -13.71 23.34 6.41
N THR A 603 -12.52 23.90 6.55
CA THR A 603 -11.38 23.31 7.27
C THR A 603 -11.29 23.92 8.66
N LEU A 604 -11.43 23.10 9.70
CA LEU A 604 -11.33 23.58 11.08
C LEU A 604 -9.85 23.78 11.47
N PRO A 605 -9.50 24.82 12.27
CA PRO A 605 -8.11 25.17 12.58
C PRO A 605 -7.26 24.12 13.32
N SER A 606 -7.84 23.37 14.25
CA SER A 606 -7.12 22.43 15.12
C SER A 606 -7.65 21.00 15.05
N LEU A 607 -8.92 20.82 14.70
CA LEU A 607 -9.54 19.50 14.56
C LEU A 607 -9.66 19.11 13.08
N THR A 608 -9.30 17.87 12.76
CA THR A 608 -9.71 17.31 11.48
C THR A 608 -11.22 17.13 11.45
N ARG A 609 -11.83 17.12 10.25
CA ARG A 609 -13.27 16.84 10.13
C ARG A 609 -13.66 15.55 10.86
N LYS A 610 -12.86 14.48 10.75
CA LYS A 610 -13.14 13.21 11.44
C LYS A 610 -13.02 13.35 12.96
N GLU A 611 -12.02 14.07 13.47
CA GLU A 611 -11.92 14.34 14.92
C GLU A 611 -13.09 15.18 15.41
N ALA A 612 -13.49 16.22 14.69
CA ALA A 612 -14.69 16.99 15.02
C ALA A 612 -15.97 16.14 14.92
N GLU A 613 -16.04 15.22 13.95
CA GLU A 613 -17.16 14.28 13.83
C GLU A 613 -17.20 13.28 15.00
N ASP A 614 -16.06 12.70 15.34
CA ASP A 614 -15.91 11.77 16.44
C ASP A 614 -16.16 12.47 17.78
N LEU A 615 -15.81 13.75 17.91
CA LEU A 615 -15.99 14.57 19.10
C LEU A 615 -17.46 15.01 19.26
N ILE A 616 -18.14 15.42 18.18
CA ILE A 616 -19.59 15.67 18.19
C ILE A 616 -20.35 14.39 18.53
N LYS A 617 -19.99 13.25 17.93
CA LYS A 617 -20.60 11.94 18.24
C LYS A 617 -20.29 11.51 19.67
N LYS A 618 -19.06 11.72 20.14
CA LYS A 618 -18.63 11.43 21.51
C LYS A 618 -19.49 12.16 22.52
N TYR A 619 -19.91 13.40 22.24
CA TYR A 619 -20.77 14.21 23.12
C TYR A 619 -22.28 14.17 22.76
N GLY A 620 -22.74 13.15 22.04
CA GLY A 620 -24.17 12.87 21.81
C GLY A 620 -24.82 13.55 20.60
N GLY A 621 -24.05 14.30 19.81
CA GLY A 621 -24.52 14.96 18.60
C GLY A 621 -24.58 14.04 17.38
N ARG A 622 -25.55 14.30 16.49
CA ARG A 622 -25.71 13.58 15.21
C ARG A 622 -25.07 14.36 14.07
N ILE A 623 -24.56 13.66 13.05
CA ILE A 623 -23.86 14.30 11.92
C ILE A 623 -24.58 14.00 10.63
N SER A 624 -24.88 15.05 9.89
CA SER A 624 -25.47 14.95 8.56
C SER A 624 -24.48 15.40 7.50
N SER A 625 -24.51 14.73 6.36
CA SER A 625 -23.71 15.09 5.18
C SER A 625 -24.31 16.28 4.41
N SER A 626 -25.58 16.63 4.67
CA SER A 626 -26.28 17.72 3.99
C SER A 626 -27.04 18.63 4.97
N VAL A 627 -27.11 19.91 4.61
CA VAL A 627 -27.88 20.92 5.35
C VAL A 627 -29.36 20.78 4.99
N SER A 628 -30.21 20.61 6.01
CA SER A 628 -31.66 20.46 5.88
C SER A 628 -32.37 21.21 7.01
N LYS A 629 -33.71 21.33 6.95
CA LYS A 629 -34.50 21.93 8.05
C LYS A 629 -34.39 21.18 9.40
N ARG A 630 -33.82 19.96 9.41
CA ARG A 630 -33.56 19.17 10.63
C ARG A 630 -32.14 19.36 11.18
N THR A 631 -31.34 20.23 10.56
CA THR A 631 -29.98 20.55 11.03
C THR A 631 -30.05 21.68 12.04
N ASP A 632 -29.50 21.46 13.24
CA ASP A 632 -29.50 22.44 14.33
C ASP A 632 -28.32 23.41 14.23
N TYR A 633 -27.15 22.93 13.79
CA TYR A 633 -25.94 23.76 13.68
C TYR A 633 -25.10 23.41 12.44
N LEU A 634 -24.54 24.43 11.80
CA LEU A 634 -23.47 24.29 10.82
C LEU A 634 -22.15 24.71 11.46
N VAL A 635 -21.20 23.79 11.61
CA VAL A 635 -19.83 24.11 12.02
C VAL A 635 -19.03 24.53 10.78
N ALA A 636 -18.67 25.81 10.70
CA ALA A 636 -17.96 26.40 9.58
C ALA A 636 -16.49 26.67 9.95
N GLY A 637 -15.58 26.00 9.25
CA GLY A 637 -14.14 26.30 9.26
C GLY A 637 -13.75 27.33 8.20
N LYS A 638 -12.43 27.50 8.00
CA LYS A 638 -11.90 28.32 6.89
C LYS A 638 -12.37 27.76 5.55
N GLU A 639 -12.76 28.65 4.63
CA GLU A 639 -13.34 28.35 3.31
C GLU A 639 -14.61 27.47 3.36
N PRO A 640 -15.69 27.94 4.00
CA PRO A 640 -16.91 27.17 4.09
C PRO A 640 -17.60 27.15 2.70
N GLY A 641 -17.69 25.97 2.08
CA GLY A 641 -18.27 25.80 0.73
C GLY A 641 -19.81 25.96 0.70
N GLN A 642 -20.45 25.53 -0.40
CA GLN A 642 -21.90 25.69 -0.71
C GLN A 642 -22.90 25.34 0.41
N LYS A 643 -22.48 24.56 1.42
CA LYS A 643 -23.29 24.25 2.62
C LYS A 643 -23.50 25.47 3.52
N TYR A 644 -22.57 26.43 3.50
CA TYR A 644 -22.66 27.69 4.22
C TYR A 644 -23.81 28.55 3.68
N ASP A 645 -23.84 28.74 2.37
CA ASP A 645 -24.89 29.50 1.70
C ASP A 645 -26.26 28.85 1.94
N LYS A 646 -26.33 27.52 1.83
CA LYS A 646 -27.54 26.74 2.10
C LYS A 646 -28.01 26.81 3.56
N ALA A 647 -27.10 26.90 4.54
CA ALA A 647 -27.47 27.08 5.94
C ALA A 647 -27.99 28.50 6.20
N ARG A 648 -27.42 29.52 5.54
CA ARG A 648 -27.88 30.90 5.62
C ARG A 648 -29.29 31.07 5.04
N GLU A 649 -29.58 30.43 3.91
CA GLU A 649 -30.91 30.44 3.29
C GLU A 649 -31.98 29.74 4.15
N LEU A 650 -31.60 28.68 4.86
CA LEU A 650 -32.51 27.91 5.72
C LEU A 650 -32.60 28.44 7.16
N GLY A 651 -31.88 29.51 7.50
CA GLY A 651 -31.88 30.13 8.83
C GLY A 651 -31.22 29.28 9.93
N ILE A 652 -30.29 28.40 9.57
CA ILE A 652 -29.64 27.48 10.51
C ILE A 652 -28.44 28.17 11.18
N PRO A 653 -28.31 28.12 12.52
CA PRO A 653 -27.17 28.68 13.24
C PRO A 653 -25.81 28.19 12.73
N ILE A 654 -24.90 29.12 12.43
CA ILE A 654 -23.54 28.83 11.97
C ILE A 654 -22.55 29.13 13.11
N ILE A 655 -21.73 28.15 13.48
CA ILE A 655 -20.75 28.23 14.57
C ILE A 655 -19.34 27.89 14.06
N ASP A 656 -18.30 28.40 14.70
CA ASP A 656 -16.90 28.05 14.39
C ASP A 656 -16.37 26.93 15.31
N GLU A 657 -15.13 26.47 15.08
CA GLU A 657 -14.51 25.43 15.90
C GLU A 657 -14.43 25.83 17.39
N ALA A 658 -14.13 27.10 17.68
CA ALA A 658 -14.02 27.59 19.05
C ALA A 658 -15.37 27.64 19.77
N ALA A 659 -16.46 27.91 19.06
CA ALA A 659 -17.82 27.82 19.57
C ALA A 659 -18.25 26.37 19.78
N LEU A 660 -17.88 25.45 18.86
CA LEU A 660 -18.11 24.02 19.04
C LEU A 660 -17.43 23.51 20.32
N LEU A 661 -16.17 23.88 20.56
CA LEU A 661 -15.42 23.48 21.76
C LEU A 661 -16.01 24.09 23.04
N ARG A 662 -16.57 25.30 22.99
CA ARG A 662 -17.26 25.94 24.13
C ARG A 662 -18.59 25.29 24.49
N MET A 663 -19.21 24.54 23.57
CA MET A 663 -20.43 23.78 23.84
C MET A 663 -20.15 22.45 24.56
N LEU A 664 -18.89 22.15 24.84
CA LEU A 664 -18.45 20.92 25.49
C LEU A 664 -17.99 21.23 26.92
N PRO A 665 -18.05 20.25 27.85
CA PRO A 665 -17.52 20.43 29.19
C PRO A 665 -16.00 20.66 29.09
N ALA A 666 -15.45 21.54 29.92
CA ALA A 666 -14.01 21.62 30.11
C ALA A 666 -13.55 20.38 30.88
N ASP A 667 -12.63 19.61 30.31
CA ASP A 667 -11.91 18.54 31.03
C ASP A 667 -10.89 19.13 32.02
#